data_AF-A0A8H3HI60-F1
#
_entry.id   AF-A0A8H3HI60-F1
#
_cell.length_a   1.000
_cell.length_b   1.000
_cell.length_c   1.000
_cell.angle_alpha   90.00
_cell.angle_beta   90.00
_cell.angle_gamma   90.00
#
_symmetry.space_group_name_H-M   'P 1'
#
loop_
_entity.id
_entity.type
_entity.pdbx_description
1 polymer ?
#
loop_
_entity_poly.entity_id
_entity_poly.type
_entity_poly.pdbx_seq_one_letter_code
_entity_poly.pdbx_strand_id
1 'polypeptide(L)'
;MEEEYQRWVDLSNEDINPDVIRDVLFPLDDELWVAAACADRILLDVEAQTALLELGLLRTSRASEKIQAALEDLGNSGDDTDPEEQLDGDENENERTKSTESDLLRRALNEDETSRKLLGLRLVLLQRLDLTRTYGELLASGALSSQLDDNERFEDDDPWAEERPLPTSSPSPPWLTLPDFLETDVVQLAFLCASTQRFNALKTLFNRHLHDLFPFRLHILESIPAHVSPVEYVDLLPACNFSTGQEETRLSQSWRDIPDWVEQPHIQAALMDTGVEDFPQFDTNTIERPSNPHLELLSAAELTKWFKRRIETIDALGLVDIALAFVQHAAALAIPGLDAEGEELSLLARLVYDAPVPEDKPLAAADDWNLSRWRSIDPPAVIRAYLAHSIPETVAADIRRLVVPYLFVLDARKQREQESSPVQTEQDLSDELLYGWILGAPLDLAASIFIASKADLPVATRVVQKDEDLARLALACLYGSDALDAWPIMSSIFECLPAWEISESEENDPDADEADTTLASLAAFVTPTTAKPRTAPADLYTFFRPLPARALSRALDVLDVHLESGEVLSRWGVPAPLRWFVQSAGNAALQRSWAIKMARRSGAEGGEILLDDMIKLSGGALGDLRGAFGALKKDEVIRIFFEGLLSSGRFDMAHDMLNPRGIPPPLSTDAVESLCLAVSREFYDNATSGNIHSGDMKLAYECLNVPLPTPAVIKEREFIEATSRICAFNVVSRPGVPITPLEIRLVKDRLSLVGRILSSTEDAYKHTQVILDLVAKLGFRGDPAAEVKALAMIADAALSSEDFEVAAEVSMRMVKTAAKLRGSDTAAAHEATEVCWHTCYQLGRQTEFADTKAKMTLLAHALELCPPENVNDVLTAWKRLETEKLEAFKAREPSVKPPRRTRTGNDLLAISDLSAPLISPDAAAAAARTFSRVAGAAANFPFSVRGRLGYGGSGDRDNESVVSGMSIRSRSPESTVSTSARHALSRGVGWLIGAE
;
A
#
# COMPACT_ATOMS: atom_id res chain seq x y z
N MET A 1 -26.47 59.59 -75.31
CA MET A 1 -25.20 58.89 -75.61
C MET A 1 -25.19 58.62 -77.10
N GLU A 2 -24.08 58.89 -77.78
CA GLU A 2 -23.89 58.48 -79.18
C GLU A 2 -23.96 56.94 -79.26
N GLU A 3 -24.34 56.39 -80.43
CA GLU A 3 -24.49 54.93 -80.63
C GLU A 3 -23.23 54.14 -80.22
N GLU A 4 -22.06 54.77 -80.31
CA GLU A 4 -20.75 54.21 -79.97
C GLU A 4 -20.57 53.96 -78.46
N TYR A 5 -21.09 54.83 -77.59
CA TYR A 5 -21.02 54.65 -76.13
C TYR A 5 -22.01 53.58 -75.65
N GLN A 6 -23.20 53.51 -76.26
CA GLN A 6 -24.20 52.49 -75.92
C GLN A 6 -23.70 51.08 -76.27
N ARG A 7 -22.90 50.97 -77.34
CA ARG A 7 -22.27 49.70 -77.75
C ARG A 7 -21.39 49.11 -76.65
N TRP A 8 -20.69 49.93 -75.86
CA TRP A 8 -19.93 49.41 -74.71
C TRP A 8 -20.86 48.95 -73.59
N VAL A 9 -21.86 49.77 -73.24
CA VAL A 9 -22.80 49.49 -72.14
C VAL A 9 -23.56 48.18 -72.35
N ASP A 10 -23.93 47.85 -73.60
CA ASP A 10 -24.70 46.64 -73.94
C ASP A 10 -23.86 45.35 -73.98
N LEU A 11 -22.53 45.43 -73.95
CA LEU A 11 -21.64 44.24 -73.92
C LEU A 11 -21.69 43.52 -72.57
N SER A 12 -21.74 42.19 -72.61
CA SER A 12 -21.57 41.36 -71.41
C SER A 12 -20.09 41.23 -71.03
N ASN A 13 -19.78 41.05 -69.75
CA ASN A 13 -18.40 40.92 -69.28
C ASN A 13 -17.67 39.68 -69.86
N GLU A 14 -18.40 38.64 -70.28
CA GLU A 14 -17.84 37.42 -70.86
C GLU A 14 -17.41 37.60 -72.33
N ASP A 15 -18.00 38.57 -73.04
CA ASP A 15 -17.74 38.82 -74.46
C ASP A 15 -16.59 39.82 -74.69
N ILE A 16 -16.02 40.39 -73.63
CA ILE A 16 -14.99 41.43 -73.71
C ILE A 16 -13.62 40.78 -73.78
N ASN A 17 -12.91 40.99 -74.89
CA ASN A 17 -11.53 40.57 -75.10
C ASN A 17 -10.67 41.77 -75.56
N PRO A 18 -9.34 41.63 -75.63
CA PRO A 18 -8.45 42.73 -76.02
C PRO A 18 -8.78 43.38 -77.37
N ASP A 19 -9.27 42.60 -78.35
CA ASP A 19 -9.67 43.12 -79.67
C ASP A 19 -10.95 43.96 -79.58
N VAL A 20 -11.94 43.53 -78.80
CA VAL A 20 -13.20 44.27 -78.56
C VAL A 20 -12.92 45.58 -77.82
N ILE A 21 -12.01 45.56 -76.83
CA ILE A 21 -11.58 46.77 -76.12
C ILE A 21 -10.98 47.79 -77.12
N ARG A 22 -10.09 47.33 -78.00
CA ARG A 22 -9.47 48.18 -79.04
C ARG A 22 -10.50 48.70 -80.03
N ASP A 23 -11.44 47.87 -80.47
CA ASP A 23 -12.38 48.26 -81.53
C ASP A 23 -13.54 49.14 -81.03
N VAL A 24 -13.87 49.10 -79.73
CA VAL A 24 -15.02 49.82 -79.13
C VAL A 24 -14.59 51.04 -78.32
N LEU A 25 -13.56 50.95 -77.48
CA LEU A 25 -13.16 52.04 -76.58
C LEU A 25 -12.06 52.95 -77.16
N PHE A 26 -11.22 52.45 -78.06
CA PHE A 26 -10.15 53.27 -78.67
C PHE A 26 -10.66 54.42 -79.56
N PRO A 27 -11.76 54.26 -80.33
CA PRO A 27 -12.28 55.35 -81.19
C PRO A 27 -12.93 56.52 -80.43
N LEU A 28 -13.27 56.35 -79.15
CA LEU A 28 -13.98 57.37 -78.37
C LEU A 28 -13.06 58.53 -77.94
N ASP A 29 -13.57 59.75 -78.05
CA ASP A 29 -12.83 60.99 -77.77
C ASP A 29 -12.91 61.46 -76.30
N ASP A 30 -13.95 61.07 -75.55
CA ASP A 30 -14.12 61.48 -74.15
C ASP A 30 -13.19 60.70 -73.20
N GLU A 31 -12.04 61.30 -72.88
CA GLU A 31 -11.02 60.70 -72.02
C GLU A 31 -11.56 60.36 -70.61
N LEU A 32 -12.46 61.17 -70.05
CA LEU A 32 -13.03 60.95 -68.70
C LEU A 32 -14.01 59.79 -68.71
N TRP A 33 -14.92 59.75 -69.69
CA TRP A 33 -15.87 58.65 -69.81
C TRP A 33 -15.16 57.32 -70.06
N VAL A 34 -14.16 57.29 -70.96
CA VAL A 34 -13.40 56.06 -71.26
C VAL A 34 -12.61 55.59 -70.04
N ALA A 35 -11.94 56.49 -69.32
CA ALA A 35 -11.21 56.13 -68.10
C ALA A 35 -12.15 55.59 -67.00
N ALA A 36 -13.34 56.20 -66.83
CA ALA A 36 -14.34 55.73 -65.89
C ALA A 36 -14.90 54.36 -66.31
N ALA A 37 -15.16 54.14 -67.60
CA ALA A 37 -15.62 52.86 -68.14
C ALA A 37 -14.58 51.73 -67.97
N CYS A 38 -13.29 52.04 -68.12
CA CYS A 38 -12.18 51.13 -67.82
C CYS A 38 -12.08 50.80 -66.33
N ALA A 39 -12.38 51.77 -65.45
CA ALA A 39 -12.39 51.57 -64.01
C ALA A 39 -13.68 50.89 -63.50
N ASP A 40 -14.80 50.99 -64.22
CA ASP A 40 -16.09 50.43 -63.80
C ASP A 40 -16.15 48.90 -63.93
N ARG A 41 -15.68 48.35 -65.06
CA ARG A 41 -15.79 46.92 -65.33
C ARG A 41 -14.64 46.10 -64.78
N ILE A 42 -15.00 44.96 -64.19
CA ILE A 42 -14.07 43.92 -63.76
C ILE A 42 -14.34 42.65 -64.57
N LEU A 43 -13.36 42.21 -65.33
CA LEU A 43 -13.42 41.05 -66.22
C LEU A 43 -12.87 39.80 -65.51
N LEU A 44 -13.22 38.62 -66.03
CA LEU A 44 -12.75 37.33 -65.50
C LEU A 44 -11.35 36.96 -66.03
N ASP A 45 -11.03 37.38 -67.26
CA ASP A 45 -9.78 37.06 -67.94
C ASP A 45 -8.69 38.09 -67.62
N VAL A 46 -7.49 37.59 -67.28
CA VAL A 46 -6.35 38.44 -66.87
C VAL A 46 -5.84 39.27 -68.03
N GLU A 47 -5.79 38.72 -69.24
CA GLU A 47 -5.30 39.43 -70.43
C GLU A 47 -6.27 40.56 -70.82
N ALA A 48 -7.56 40.26 -70.86
CA ALA A 48 -8.60 41.27 -71.13
C ALA A 48 -8.65 42.36 -70.05
N GLN A 49 -8.58 41.99 -68.76
CA GLN A 49 -8.56 42.96 -67.66
C GLN A 49 -7.32 43.86 -67.72
N THR A 50 -6.14 43.30 -68.02
CA THR A 50 -4.90 44.06 -68.17
C THR A 50 -5.01 45.06 -69.32
N ALA A 51 -5.51 44.62 -70.48
CA ALA A 51 -5.71 45.50 -71.65
C ALA A 51 -6.69 46.64 -71.36
N LEU A 52 -7.75 46.38 -70.60
CA LEU A 52 -8.74 47.39 -70.20
C LEU A 52 -8.12 48.47 -69.30
N LEU A 53 -7.34 48.04 -68.30
CA LEU A 53 -6.69 48.94 -67.34
C LEU A 53 -5.57 49.76 -68.00
N GLU A 54 -4.77 49.15 -68.88
CA GLU A 54 -3.71 49.86 -69.63
C GLU A 54 -4.28 50.93 -70.56
N LEU A 55 -5.44 50.69 -71.19
CA LEU A 55 -6.15 51.71 -71.96
C LEU A 55 -6.61 52.88 -71.07
N GLY A 56 -7.16 52.60 -69.90
CA GLY A 56 -7.54 53.64 -68.93
C GLY A 56 -6.34 54.49 -68.48
N LEU A 57 -5.19 53.85 -68.21
CA LEU A 57 -3.95 54.54 -67.85
C LEU A 57 -3.39 55.40 -68.99
N LEU A 58 -3.54 54.94 -70.23
CA LEU A 58 -3.19 55.74 -71.41
C LEU A 58 -4.05 57.00 -71.51
N ARG A 59 -5.36 56.89 -71.25
CA ARG A 59 -6.29 58.04 -71.28
C ARG A 59 -6.10 59.03 -70.13
N THR A 60 -5.62 58.58 -68.98
CA THR A 60 -5.34 59.46 -67.83
C THR A 60 -3.94 60.11 -67.87
N SER A 61 -3.05 59.69 -68.77
CA SER A 61 -1.65 60.16 -68.82
C SER A 61 -1.52 61.68 -69.01
N ARG A 62 -2.29 62.25 -69.95
CA ARG A 62 -2.29 63.69 -70.27
C ARG A 62 -2.75 64.57 -69.11
N ALA A 63 -3.66 64.07 -68.27
CA ALA A 63 -4.13 64.81 -67.09
C ALA A 63 -2.99 65.04 -66.08
N SER A 64 -2.12 64.05 -65.89
CA SER A 64 -0.94 64.16 -65.03
C SER A 64 0.03 65.21 -65.57
N GLU A 65 0.36 65.16 -66.86
CA GLU A 65 1.26 66.13 -67.51
C GLU A 65 0.69 67.55 -67.42
N LYS A 66 -0.63 67.71 -67.62
CA LYS A 66 -1.30 69.01 -67.58
C LYS A 66 -1.27 69.66 -66.21
N ILE A 67 -1.52 68.91 -65.14
CA ILE A 67 -1.47 69.44 -63.77
C ILE A 67 -0.03 69.72 -63.35
N GLN A 68 0.93 68.89 -63.74
CA GLN A 68 2.36 69.16 -63.50
C GLN A 68 2.82 70.45 -64.19
N ALA A 69 2.45 70.66 -65.47
CA ALA A 69 2.74 71.89 -66.18
C ALA A 69 2.06 73.12 -65.54
N ALA A 70 0.80 72.98 -65.09
CA ALA A 70 0.11 74.05 -64.38
C ALA A 70 0.78 74.40 -63.03
N LEU A 71 1.33 73.40 -62.33
CA LEU A 71 2.10 73.61 -61.10
C LEU A 71 3.40 74.38 -61.37
N GLU A 72 4.10 74.05 -62.46
CA GLU A 72 5.30 74.78 -62.92
C GLU A 72 4.97 76.22 -63.33
N ASP A 73 3.89 76.44 -64.08
CA ASP A 73 3.43 77.77 -64.51
C ASP A 73 3.00 78.63 -63.32
N LEU A 74 2.26 78.06 -62.35
CA LEU A 74 1.87 78.75 -61.12
C LEU A 74 3.09 79.08 -60.25
N GLY A 75 4.07 78.18 -60.18
CA GLY A 75 5.35 78.41 -59.51
C GLY A 75 6.17 79.54 -60.14
N ASN A 76 6.19 79.61 -61.47
CA ASN A 76 6.91 80.65 -62.24
C ASN A 76 6.18 82.01 -62.21
N SER A 77 4.84 82.02 -62.18
CA SER A 77 4.02 83.24 -62.12
C SER A 77 4.11 84.00 -60.78
N GLY A 78 4.63 83.37 -59.74
CA GLY A 78 4.85 83.98 -58.42
C GLY A 78 6.05 84.93 -58.35
N ASP A 79 6.91 84.97 -59.38
CA ASP A 79 8.16 85.76 -59.39
C ASP A 79 8.04 87.08 -60.20
N ASP A 80 7.00 87.24 -61.04
CA ASP A 80 6.78 88.45 -61.85
C ASP A 80 5.75 89.39 -61.19
N THR A 81 6.18 90.11 -60.15
CA THR A 81 5.57 91.41 -59.81
C THR A 81 6.60 92.52 -59.98
N ASP A 82 6.47 93.26 -61.08
CA ASP A 82 7.24 94.46 -61.42
C ASP A 82 7.13 95.51 -60.30
N PRO A 83 8.25 96.08 -59.80
CA PRO A 83 8.26 96.91 -58.59
C PRO A 83 8.09 98.38 -58.94
N GLU A 84 6.91 98.86 -59.30
CA GLU A 84 6.66 100.31 -59.40
C GLU A 84 5.17 100.66 -59.30
N GLU A 85 4.66 100.82 -58.08
CA GLU A 85 3.77 101.94 -57.72
C GLU A 85 3.70 102.09 -56.19
N GLN A 86 3.66 103.36 -55.77
CA GLN A 86 4.19 103.93 -54.54
C GLN A 86 3.17 104.05 -53.39
N LEU A 87 3.72 104.11 -52.16
CA LEU A 87 3.36 105.02 -51.04
C LEU A 87 1.85 105.09 -50.68
N ASP A 88 1.38 104.62 -49.52
CA ASP A 88 1.65 105.17 -48.19
C ASP A 88 0.68 104.49 -47.20
N GLY A 89 1.22 104.11 -46.03
CA GLY A 89 0.54 104.09 -44.72
C GLY A 89 -0.66 103.16 -44.50
N ASP A 90 -0.43 101.99 -43.92
CA ASP A 90 -0.68 101.77 -42.49
C ASP A 90 -0.16 100.40 -42.02
N GLU A 91 0.38 100.40 -40.81
CA GLU A 91 0.97 99.27 -40.10
C GLU A 91 -0.06 98.14 -39.88
N ASN A 92 0.09 97.06 -40.63
CA ASN A 92 -0.21 95.70 -40.18
C ASN A 92 0.69 94.74 -40.95
N GLU A 93 1.71 94.23 -40.26
CA GLU A 93 2.55 93.11 -40.68
C GLU A 93 1.68 91.86 -40.88
N ASN A 94 1.01 91.75 -42.04
CA ASN A 94 0.55 90.47 -42.53
C ASN A 94 1.65 89.89 -43.41
N GLU A 95 2.33 88.89 -42.85
CA GLU A 95 3.21 87.97 -43.55
C GLU A 95 2.59 87.59 -44.91
N ARG A 96 3.22 88.03 -46.01
CA ARG A 96 3.02 87.43 -47.32
C ARG A 96 3.61 86.03 -47.26
N THR A 97 2.84 85.08 -46.75
CA THR A 97 3.21 83.66 -46.74
C THR A 97 3.40 83.23 -48.19
N LYS A 98 4.62 82.80 -48.54
CA LYS A 98 4.87 82.09 -49.79
C LYS A 98 3.90 80.90 -49.79
N SER A 99 3.03 80.83 -50.79
CA SER A 99 2.15 79.67 -50.99
C SER A 99 3.00 78.40 -50.94
N THR A 100 2.69 77.48 -50.04
CA THR A 100 3.41 76.21 -50.00
C THR A 100 3.11 75.43 -51.27
N GLU A 101 4.01 74.54 -51.69
CA GLU A 101 3.82 73.68 -52.87
C GLU A 101 2.50 72.89 -52.80
N SER A 102 2.07 72.51 -51.59
CA SER A 102 0.75 71.88 -51.35
C SER A 102 -0.42 72.81 -51.65
N ASP A 103 -0.31 74.11 -51.35
CA ASP A 103 -1.36 75.10 -51.63
C ASP A 103 -1.49 75.36 -53.14
N LEU A 104 -0.35 75.42 -53.85
CA LEU A 104 -0.32 75.57 -55.31
C LEU A 104 -0.92 74.34 -56.01
N LEU A 105 -0.62 73.15 -55.51
CA LEU A 105 -1.20 71.90 -56.01
C LEU A 105 -2.73 71.86 -55.81
N ARG A 106 -3.21 72.20 -54.61
CA ARG A 106 -4.66 72.29 -54.33
C ARG A 106 -5.35 73.27 -55.28
N ARG A 107 -4.70 74.38 -55.59
CA ARG A 107 -5.20 75.38 -56.53
C ARG A 107 -5.27 74.83 -57.96
N ALA A 108 -4.19 74.21 -58.46
CA ALA A 108 -4.16 73.61 -59.79
C ALA A 108 -5.23 72.53 -59.97
N LEU A 109 -5.45 71.69 -58.95
CA LEU A 109 -6.49 70.65 -58.96
C LEU A 109 -7.92 71.23 -58.95
N ASN A 110 -8.15 72.37 -58.29
CA ASN A 110 -9.45 73.04 -58.29
C ASN A 110 -9.75 73.79 -59.60
N GLU A 111 -8.72 74.24 -60.33
CA GLU A 111 -8.87 74.96 -61.59
C GLU A 111 -9.26 74.02 -62.76
N ASP A 112 -8.85 72.75 -62.73
CA ASP A 112 -9.21 71.75 -63.73
C ASP A 112 -9.90 70.51 -63.12
N GLU A 113 -11.23 70.59 -63.06
CA GLU A 113 -12.09 69.53 -62.53
C GLU A 113 -11.94 68.21 -63.31
N THR A 114 -11.77 68.27 -64.64
CA THR A 114 -11.68 67.07 -65.49
C THR A 114 -10.38 66.31 -65.24
N SER A 115 -9.26 67.03 -65.18
CA SER A 115 -7.96 66.43 -64.85
C SER A 115 -7.93 65.89 -63.43
N ARG A 116 -8.51 66.60 -62.45
CA ARG A 116 -8.65 66.10 -61.07
C ARG A 116 -9.38 64.75 -61.00
N LYS A 117 -10.51 64.62 -61.70
CA LYS A 117 -11.27 63.36 -61.79
C LYS A 117 -10.48 62.24 -62.48
N LEU A 118 -9.80 62.56 -63.59
CA LEU A 118 -8.92 61.63 -64.29
C LEU A 118 -7.76 61.13 -63.41
N LEU A 119 -7.19 61.99 -62.55
CA LEU A 119 -6.15 61.60 -61.60
C LEU A 119 -6.69 60.69 -60.48
N GLY A 120 -7.90 60.95 -59.98
CA GLY A 120 -8.59 60.04 -59.05
C GLY A 120 -8.78 58.65 -59.66
N LEU A 121 -9.27 58.58 -60.91
CA LEU A 121 -9.39 57.32 -61.65
C LEU A 121 -8.04 56.66 -61.93
N ARG A 122 -6.98 57.44 -62.20
CA ARG A 122 -5.63 56.92 -62.41
C ARG A 122 -5.13 56.12 -61.21
N LEU A 123 -5.37 56.60 -59.99
CA LEU A 123 -4.99 55.89 -58.76
C LEU A 123 -5.68 54.52 -58.67
N VAL A 124 -7.00 54.47 -58.90
CA VAL A 124 -7.79 53.22 -58.90
C VAL A 124 -7.28 52.25 -59.98
N LEU A 125 -7.01 52.75 -61.18
CA LEU A 125 -6.53 51.96 -62.31
C LEU A 125 -5.14 51.36 -62.03
N LEU A 126 -4.22 52.13 -61.43
CA LEU A 126 -2.88 51.66 -61.06
C LEU A 126 -2.95 50.55 -60.00
N GLN A 127 -3.73 50.76 -58.93
CA GLN A 127 -3.93 49.77 -57.88
C GLN A 127 -4.51 48.47 -58.44
N ARG A 128 -5.57 48.55 -59.26
CA ARG A 128 -6.18 47.38 -59.89
C ARG A 128 -5.25 46.69 -60.87
N LEU A 129 -4.38 47.42 -61.58
CA LEU A 129 -3.42 46.83 -62.50
C LEU A 129 -2.37 46.02 -61.76
N ASP A 130 -1.80 46.55 -60.69
CA ASP A 130 -0.82 45.83 -59.87
C ASP A 130 -1.45 44.58 -59.22
N LEU A 131 -2.70 44.67 -58.76
CA LEU A 131 -3.45 43.51 -58.26
C LEU A 131 -3.73 42.48 -59.36
N THR A 132 -4.14 42.90 -60.56
CA THR A 132 -4.38 42.00 -61.70
C THR A 132 -3.11 41.25 -62.10
N ARG A 133 -1.96 41.94 -62.13
CA ARG A 133 -0.65 41.32 -62.37
C ARG A 133 -0.27 40.33 -61.27
N THR A 134 -0.55 40.68 -60.02
CA THR A 134 -0.35 39.78 -58.87
C THR A 134 -1.21 38.53 -58.98
N TYR A 135 -2.49 38.66 -59.35
CA TYR A 135 -3.38 37.52 -59.60
C TYR A 135 -2.86 36.64 -60.74
N GLY A 136 -2.36 37.24 -61.83
CA GLY A 136 -1.71 36.50 -62.92
C GLY A 136 -0.49 35.68 -62.46
N GLU A 137 0.36 36.25 -61.59
CA GLU A 137 1.49 35.54 -60.97
C GLU A 137 1.03 34.40 -60.04
N LEU A 138 -0.05 34.62 -59.29
CA LEU A 138 -0.66 33.60 -58.43
C LEU A 138 -1.27 32.43 -59.23
N LEU A 139 -1.89 32.70 -60.38
CA LEU A 139 -2.36 31.67 -61.30
C LEU A 139 -1.18 30.88 -61.89
N ALA A 140 -0.16 31.58 -62.37
CA ALA A 140 1.01 30.96 -63.01
C ALA A 140 1.82 30.09 -62.04
N SER A 141 1.88 30.47 -60.76
CA SER A 141 2.54 29.70 -59.70
C SER A 141 1.69 28.55 -59.15
N GLY A 142 0.43 28.41 -59.57
CA GLY A 142 -0.50 27.39 -59.05
C GLY A 142 -1.02 27.67 -57.64
N ALA A 143 -0.70 28.82 -57.04
CA ALA A 143 -1.11 29.19 -55.67
C ALA A 143 -2.63 29.37 -55.50
N LEU A 144 -3.38 29.47 -56.61
CA LEU A 144 -4.84 29.57 -56.64
C LEU A 144 -5.55 28.23 -56.88
N SER A 145 -4.81 27.11 -56.95
CA SER A 145 -5.41 25.77 -57.03
C SER A 145 -6.34 25.51 -55.83
N SER A 146 -7.49 24.90 -56.08
CA SER A 146 -8.44 24.50 -55.03
C SER A 146 -8.02 23.25 -54.26
N GLN A 147 -7.03 22.50 -54.76
CA GLN A 147 -6.41 21.42 -54.01
C GLN A 147 -5.30 22.01 -53.15
N LEU A 148 -5.53 22.10 -51.85
CA LEU A 148 -4.44 22.03 -50.88
C LEU A 148 -3.72 20.71 -51.19
N ASP A 149 -2.39 20.71 -51.31
CA ASP A 149 -1.60 19.54 -51.72
C ASP A 149 -1.93 18.29 -50.87
N ASP A 150 -2.91 17.49 -51.31
CA ASP A 150 -3.24 16.14 -50.81
C ASP A 150 -2.16 15.11 -51.23
N ASN A 151 -0.95 15.57 -51.56
CA ASN A 151 0.19 14.69 -51.84
C ASN A 151 0.82 14.12 -50.55
N GLU A 152 0.31 14.48 -49.38
CA GLU A 152 0.49 13.69 -48.15
C GLU A 152 -0.73 12.80 -47.87
N ARG A 153 -1.33 12.23 -48.92
CA ARG A 153 -2.03 10.96 -48.73
C ARG A 153 -0.98 9.97 -48.27
N PHE A 154 -0.97 9.69 -46.96
CA PHE A 154 -0.36 8.53 -46.36
C PHE A 154 -0.37 7.41 -47.40
N GLU A 155 0.81 6.99 -47.85
CA GLU A 155 0.95 5.67 -48.45
C GLU A 155 0.52 4.70 -47.34
N ASP A 156 -0.79 4.46 -47.23
CA ASP A 156 -1.30 3.23 -46.69
C ASP A 156 -0.72 2.17 -47.61
N ASP A 157 0.44 1.64 -47.20
CA ASP A 157 0.93 0.32 -47.60
C ASP A 157 -0.17 -0.67 -47.23
N ASP A 158 -1.23 -0.74 -48.05
CA ASP A 158 -2.14 -1.86 -48.10
C ASP A 158 -1.51 -2.88 -49.05
N PRO A 159 -0.81 -3.91 -48.54
CA PRO A 159 -0.14 -4.92 -49.36
C PRO A 159 -1.10 -5.79 -50.20
N TRP A 160 -2.41 -5.50 -50.20
CA TRP A 160 -3.44 -6.22 -50.93
C TRP A 160 -4.21 -5.37 -51.96
N ALA A 161 -3.88 -4.09 -52.14
CA ALA A 161 -4.56 -3.24 -53.13
C ALA A 161 -3.94 -3.42 -54.54
N GLU A 162 -4.71 -3.98 -55.47
CA GLU A 162 -4.33 -4.04 -56.90
C GLU A 162 -4.25 -2.63 -57.51
N GLU A 163 -3.16 -2.37 -58.23
CA GLU A 163 -2.85 -1.11 -58.95
C GLU A 163 -4.04 -0.60 -59.78
N ARG A 164 -4.69 0.47 -59.32
CA ARG A 164 -5.60 1.26 -60.14
C ARG A 164 -4.85 2.43 -60.79
N PRO A 165 -4.99 2.66 -62.10
CA PRO A 165 -4.36 3.79 -62.76
C PRO A 165 -4.95 5.12 -62.23
N LEU A 166 -4.04 6.06 -61.93
CA LEU A 166 -4.34 7.43 -61.51
C LEU A 166 -5.29 8.12 -62.50
N PRO A 167 -6.35 8.80 -62.03
CA PRO A 167 -7.16 9.64 -62.90
C PRO A 167 -6.33 10.84 -63.36
N THR A 168 -6.33 11.10 -64.67
CA THR A 168 -5.78 12.32 -65.26
C THR A 168 -6.52 13.54 -64.70
N SER A 169 -5.79 14.44 -64.04
CA SER A 169 -6.35 15.64 -63.42
C SER A 169 -6.89 16.60 -64.49
N SER A 170 -8.20 16.81 -64.49
CA SER A 170 -8.80 18.01 -65.07
C SER A 170 -8.39 19.23 -64.23
N PRO A 171 -8.03 20.37 -64.83
CA PRO A 171 -7.69 21.58 -64.07
C PRO A 171 -8.90 22.00 -63.23
N SER A 172 -8.73 22.00 -61.91
CA SER A 172 -9.74 22.48 -60.99
C SER A 172 -9.87 24.00 -61.10
N PRO A 173 -11.08 24.57 -60.92
CA PRO A 173 -11.25 26.02 -60.93
C PRO A 173 -10.48 26.64 -59.75
N PRO A 174 -9.98 27.88 -59.91
CA PRO A 174 -9.29 28.58 -58.83
C PRO A 174 -10.24 28.80 -57.65
N TRP A 175 -9.71 28.76 -56.43
CA TRP A 175 -10.54 28.96 -55.22
C TRP A 175 -11.03 30.41 -55.04
N LEU A 176 -10.41 31.35 -55.77
CA LEU A 176 -10.76 32.77 -55.78
C LEU A 176 -10.77 33.28 -57.22
N THR A 177 -11.86 33.92 -57.63
CA THR A 177 -11.99 34.50 -58.97
C THR A 177 -11.28 35.87 -59.03
N LEU A 178 -10.92 36.31 -60.24
CA LEU A 178 -10.29 37.63 -60.44
C LEU A 178 -11.18 38.78 -59.91
N PRO A 179 -12.51 38.81 -60.14
CA PRO A 179 -13.38 39.81 -59.54
C PRO A 179 -13.33 39.83 -58.01
N ASP A 180 -13.46 38.67 -57.36
CA ASP A 180 -13.42 38.58 -55.90
C ASP A 180 -12.05 39.06 -55.34
N PHE A 181 -10.96 38.78 -56.05
CA PHE A 181 -9.61 39.23 -55.69
C PHE A 181 -9.45 40.76 -55.80
N LEU A 182 -10.05 41.38 -56.82
CA LEU A 182 -9.95 42.84 -57.04
C LEU A 182 -10.87 43.65 -56.13
N GLU A 183 -11.99 43.07 -55.70
CA GLU A 183 -12.95 43.73 -54.79
C GLU A 183 -12.53 43.63 -53.31
N THR A 184 -11.73 42.62 -52.95
CA THR A 184 -11.29 42.41 -51.57
C THR A 184 -10.00 43.17 -51.27
N ASP A 185 -9.91 43.81 -50.10
CA ASP A 185 -8.69 44.51 -49.66
C ASP A 185 -7.52 43.52 -49.46
N VAL A 186 -6.32 43.93 -49.87
CA VAL A 186 -5.10 43.10 -49.85
C VAL A 186 -4.76 42.59 -48.45
N VAL A 187 -5.03 43.37 -47.40
CA VAL A 187 -4.81 42.96 -46.01
C VAL A 187 -5.77 41.83 -45.63
N GLN A 188 -7.05 41.92 -46.05
CA GLN A 188 -8.03 40.85 -45.81
C GLN A 188 -7.66 39.58 -46.59
N LEU A 189 -7.19 39.72 -47.83
CA LEU A 189 -6.66 38.59 -48.60
C LEU A 189 -5.46 37.94 -47.92
N ALA A 190 -4.56 38.73 -47.33
CA ALA A 190 -3.42 38.22 -46.58
C ALA A 190 -3.85 37.44 -45.33
N PHE A 191 -4.83 37.95 -44.56
CA PHE A 191 -5.44 37.23 -43.44
C PHE A 191 -6.14 35.94 -43.88
N LEU A 192 -6.86 35.96 -44.99
CA LEU A 192 -7.52 34.79 -45.54
C LEU A 192 -6.49 33.74 -45.96
N CYS A 193 -5.44 34.14 -46.69
CA CYS A 193 -4.35 33.24 -47.09
C CYS A 193 -3.62 32.65 -45.87
N ALA A 194 -3.36 33.43 -44.83
CA ALA A 194 -2.71 32.96 -43.60
C ALA A 194 -3.59 31.95 -42.84
N SER A 195 -4.86 32.27 -42.62
CA SER A 195 -5.81 31.40 -41.90
C SER A 195 -6.18 30.13 -42.68
N THR A 196 -6.13 30.17 -44.02
CA THR A 196 -6.38 29.02 -44.91
C THR A 196 -5.11 28.29 -45.36
N GLN A 197 -3.95 28.60 -44.75
CA GLN A 197 -2.67 27.90 -44.97
C GLN A 197 -2.12 28.01 -46.41
N ARG A 198 -2.44 29.09 -47.13
CA ARG A 198 -1.97 29.34 -48.50
C ARG A 198 -0.70 30.19 -48.51
N PHE A 199 0.40 29.61 -48.02
CA PHE A 199 1.65 30.35 -47.81
C PHE A 199 2.32 30.85 -49.09
N ASN A 200 2.21 30.11 -50.20
CA ASN A 200 2.71 30.57 -51.50
C ASN A 200 1.99 31.84 -51.97
N ALA A 201 0.66 31.89 -51.83
CA ALA A 201 -0.11 33.07 -52.16
C ALA A 201 0.25 34.25 -51.25
N LEU A 202 0.35 33.98 -49.94
CA LEU A 202 0.76 34.97 -48.95
C LEU A 202 2.15 35.53 -49.22
N LYS A 203 3.11 34.70 -49.63
CA LYS A 203 4.47 35.11 -50.00
C LYS A 203 4.49 36.05 -51.19
N THR A 204 3.71 35.75 -52.24
CA THR A 204 3.57 36.63 -53.40
C THR A 204 2.94 37.97 -53.00
N LEU A 205 1.91 37.96 -52.13
CA LEU A 205 1.30 39.19 -51.60
C LEU A 205 2.31 40.03 -50.82
N PHE A 206 3.08 39.44 -49.90
CA PHE A 206 4.15 40.15 -49.18
C PHE A 206 5.22 40.69 -50.12
N ASN A 207 5.66 39.92 -51.11
CA ASN A 207 6.66 40.36 -52.08
C ASN A 207 6.21 41.58 -52.90
N ARG A 208 4.96 41.58 -53.39
CA ARG A 208 4.46 42.63 -54.29
C ARG A 208 3.88 43.84 -53.57
N HIS A 209 3.24 43.62 -52.43
CA HIS A 209 2.44 44.62 -51.70
C HIS A 209 2.94 44.82 -50.26
N LEU A 210 4.26 44.71 -50.04
CA LEU A 210 4.85 44.80 -48.70
C LEU A 210 4.40 46.08 -47.96
N HIS A 211 4.42 47.24 -48.62
CA HIS A 211 4.11 48.52 -47.98
C HIS A 211 2.72 48.56 -47.36
N ASP A 212 1.72 47.95 -48.00
CA ASP A 212 0.35 47.88 -47.50
C ASP A 212 0.19 46.86 -46.37
N LEU A 213 0.92 45.74 -46.45
CA LEU A 213 0.83 44.64 -45.50
C LEU A 213 1.70 44.82 -44.26
N PHE A 214 2.78 45.61 -44.36
CA PHE A 214 3.81 45.72 -43.33
C PHE A 214 3.27 46.17 -41.96
N PRO A 215 2.35 47.16 -41.85
CA PRO A 215 1.78 47.55 -40.56
C PRO A 215 1.00 46.41 -39.87
N PHE A 216 0.45 45.50 -40.66
CA PHE A 216 -0.38 44.38 -40.19
C PHE A 216 0.38 43.05 -40.11
N ARG A 217 1.67 43.01 -40.50
CA ARG A 217 2.45 41.78 -40.70
C ARG A 217 2.41 40.79 -39.51
N LEU A 218 2.57 41.28 -38.28
CA LEU A 218 2.55 40.42 -37.10
C LEU A 218 1.17 39.82 -36.84
N HIS A 219 0.10 40.59 -37.07
CA HIS A 219 -1.28 40.11 -36.93
C HIS A 219 -1.61 39.07 -38.00
N ILE A 220 -1.14 39.29 -39.24
CA ILE A 220 -1.29 38.32 -40.34
C ILE A 220 -0.58 37.02 -39.96
N LEU A 221 0.66 37.08 -39.47
CA LEU A 221 1.40 35.90 -39.02
C LEU A 221 0.75 35.21 -37.81
N GLU A 222 0.14 35.97 -36.89
CA GLU A 222 -0.60 35.42 -35.75
C GLU A 222 -1.85 34.65 -36.17
N SER A 223 -2.45 34.99 -37.32
CA SER A 223 -3.63 34.30 -37.86
C SER A 223 -3.34 32.94 -38.49
N ILE A 224 -2.06 32.59 -38.69
CA ILE A 224 -1.66 31.24 -39.10
C ILE A 224 -2.10 30.24 -38.01
N PRO A 225 -2.77 29.13 -38.33
CA PRO A 225 -3.15 28.15 -37.32
C PRO A 225 -1.94 27.54 -36.59
N ALA A 226 -2.06 27.35 -35.28
CA ALA A 226 -0.93 26.94 -34.42
C ALA A 226 -0.40 25.51 -34.68
N HIS A 227 -1.17 24.65 -35.34
CA HIS A 227 -0.77 23.26 -35.65
C HIS A 227 0.09 23.15 -36.91
N VAL A 228 0.22 24.22 -37.69
CA VAL A 228 0.95 24.20 -38.96
C VAL A 228 2.45 24.18 -38.70
N SER A 229 3.18 23.39 -39.51
CA SER A 229 4.63 23.31 -39.42
C SER A 229 5.27 24.66 -39.76
N PRO A 230 6.17 25.19 -38.90
CA PRO A 230 6.89 26.44 -39.17
C PRO A 230 7.74 26.41 -40.44
N VAL A 231 8.12 25.22 -40.91
CA VAL A 231 8.89 25.03 -42.15
C VAL A 231 8.15 25.61 -43.35
N GLU A 232 6.81 25.48 -43.39
CA GLU A 232 5.99 25.89 -44.53
C GLU A 232 5.90 27.42 -44.70
N TYR A 233 6.13 28.17 -43.61
CA TYR A 233 5.97 29.63 -43.60
C TYR A 233 7.18 30.38 -43.03
N VAL A 234 8.33 29.72 -42.85
CA VAL A 234 9.57 30.33 -42.31
C VAL A 234 10.06 31.53 -43.12
N ASP A 235 9.80 31.53 -44.43
CA ASP A 235 10.15 32.61 -45.35
C ASP A 235 9.36 33.90 -45.06
N LEU A 236 8.17 33.78 -44.47
CA LEU A 236 7.28 34.90 -44.13
C LEU A 236 7.60 35.52 -42.78
N LEU A 237 8.31 34.79 -41.90
CA LEU A 237 8.64 35.27 -40.56
C LEU A 237 9.62 36.45 -40.60
N PRO A 238 9.57 37.38 -39.63
CA PRO A 238 10.55 38.46 -39.55
C PRO A 238 11.92 37.91 -39.15
N ALA A 239 12.98 38.40 -39.79
CA ALA A 239 14.38 38.08 -39.45
C ALA A 239 15.05 39.28 -38.77
N CYS A 240 16.07 39.02 -37.95
CA CYS A 240 16.85 40.07 -37.32
C CYS A 240 18.22 40.20 -37.98
N ASN A 241 18.61 41.42 -38.33
CA ASN A 241 19.95 41.69 -38.82
C ASN A 241 20.94 41.69 -37.63
N PHE A 242 21.98 40.87 -37.73
CA PHE A 242 22.99 40.76 -36.66
C PHE A 242 23.78 42.06 -36.44
N SER A 243 23.98 42.88 -37.48
CA SER A 243 24.81 44.09 -37.42
C SER A 243 24.05 45.29 -36.88
N THR A 244 22.78 45.45 -37.25
CA THR A 244 21.94 46.59 -36.83
C THR A 244 21.07 46.29 -35.61
N GLY A 245 20.84 45.00 -35.30
CA GLY A 245 19.95 44.60 -34.20
C GLY A 245 18.48 44.97 -34.45
N GLN A 246 18.09 45.10 -35.72
CA GLN A 246 16.74 45.47 -36.15
C GLN A 246 16.20 44.46 -37.17
N GLU A 247 14.89 44.47 -37.35
CA GLU A 247 14.17 43.68 -38.33
C GLU A 247 14.64 43.90 -39.78
N GLU A 248 14.73 42.83 -40.57
CA GLU A 248 15.04 42.89 -42.00
C GLU A 248 13.79 42.79 -42.88
N THR A 249 13.70 43.68 -43.87
CA THR A 249 12.67 43.61 -44.93
C THR A 249 13.13 42.71 -46.06
N ARG A 250 12.81 41.41 -45.96
CA ARG A 250 13.28 40.37 -46.92
C ARG A 250 12.41 40.22 -48.18
N LEU A 251 11.16 40.66 -48.14
CA LEU A 251 10.15 40.43 -49.18
C LEU A 251 9.67 41.75 -49.79
N SER A 252 10.51 42.44 -50.58
CA SER A 252 10.13 43.70 -51.24
C SER A 252 10.55 43.69 -52.71
N GLN A 253 9.58 43.48 -53.59
CA GLN A 253 9.70 43.55 -55.05
C GLN A 253 8.41 44.12 -55.64
N SER A 254 8.20 45.43 -55.49
CA SER A 254 7.06 46.12 -56.09
C SER A 254 7.04 45.91 -57.61
N TRP A 255 5.84 45.99 -58.21
CA TRP A 255 5.71 45.94 -59.68
C TRP A 255 6.38 47.12 -60.37
N ARG A 256 6.60 48.22 -59.64
CA ARG A 256 7.13 49.49 -60.12
C ARG A 256 8.18 49.98 -59.13
N ASP A 257 9.41 50.19 -59.60
CA ASP A 257 10.52 50.72 -58.78
C ASP A 257 10.31 52.19 -58.38
N ILE A 258 9.60 52.94 -59.24
CA ILE A 258 9.28 54.34 -59.04
C ILE A 258 7.74 54.45 -58.97
N PRO A 259 7.16 54.94 -57.86
CA PRO A 259 5.73 55.16 -57.77
C PRO A 259 5.29 56.23 -58.76
N ASP A 260 4.06 56.12 -59.27
CA ASP A 260 3.49 57.13 -60.15
C ASP A 260 3.35 58.46 -59.40
N TRP A 261 3.33 59.57 -60.11
CA TRP A 261 3.21 60.90 -59.50
C TRP A 261 1.96 61.00 -58.61
N VAL A 262 0.84 60.38 -59.02
CA VAL A 262 -0.42 60.39 -58.26
C VAL A 262 -0.35 59.57 -56.95
N GLU A 263 0.60 58.63 -56.83
CA GLU A 263 0.74 57.77 -55.65
C GLU A 263 1.55 58.41 -54.53
N GLN A 264 2.13 59.59 -54.76
CA GLN A 264 2.88 60.30 -53.74
C GLN A 264 1.93 60.81 -52.63
N PRO A 265 2.31 60.69 -51.35
CA PRO A 265 1.39 60.90 -50.23
C PRO A 265 0.84 62.34 -50.16
N HIS A 266 1.65 63.33 -50.55
CA HIS A 266 1.20 64.73 -50.59
C HIS A 266 0.25 65.03 -51.76
N ILE A 267 0.32 64.26 -52.86
CA ILE A 267 -0.60 64.35 -53.99
C ILE A 267 -1.93 63.68 -53.63
N GLN A 268 -1.88 62.48 -53.04
CA GLN A 268 -3.08 61.79 -52.54
C GLN A 268 -3.83 62.63 -51.50
N ALA A 269 -3.13 63.23 -50.54
CA ALA A 269 -3.74 64.12 -49.56
C ALA A 269 -4.42 65.33 -50.22
N ALA A 270 -3.80 65.92 -51.25
CA ALA A 270 -4.39 67.05 -51.99
C ALA A 270 -5.61 66.63 -52.83
N LEU A 271 -5.61 65.43 -53.41
CA LEU A 271 -6.76 64.89 -54.15
C LEU A 271 -7.95 64.58 -53.23
N MET A 272 -7.69 64.04 -52.03
CA MET A 272 -8.71 63.80 -51.01
C MET A 272 -9.31 65.12 -50.51
N ASP A 273 -8.47 66.12 -50.21
CA ASP A 273 -8.91 67.43 -49.71
C ASP A 273 -9.71 68.26 -50.75
N THR A 274 -9.51 67.99 -52.04
CA THR A 274 -10.22 68.68 -53.14
C THR A 274 -11.51 67.95 -53.58
N GLY A 275 -11.90 66.87 -52.89
CA GLY A 275 -13.24 66.27 -52.92
C GLY A 275 -13.62 65.62 -54.25
N VAL A 276 -13.08 64.45 -54.58
CA VAL A 276 -13.58 63.61 -55.68
C VAL A 276 -14.78 62.79 -55.19
N GLU A 277 -15.91 63.43 -54.88
CA GLU A 277 -17.13 62.77 -54.36
C GLU A 277 -17.97 62.05 -55.45
N ASP A 278 -17.56 62.10 -56.72
CA ASP A 278 -18.39 61.68 -57.86
C ASP A 278 -18.28 60.19 -58.24
N PHE A 279 -17.40 59.40 -57.60
CA PHE A 279 -17.19 57.98 -57.92
C PHE A 279 -17.31 57.03 -56.70
N PRO A 280 -18.42 57.03 -55.95
CA PRO A 280 -18.60 56.19 -54.77
C PRO A 280 -18.56 54.68 -55.06
N GLN A 281 -18.76 54.28 -56.32
CA GLN A 281 -18.63 52.87 -56.73
C GLN A 281 -17.19 52.34 -56.67
N PHE A 282 -16.19 53.21 -56.52
CA PHE A 282 -14.78 52.83 -56.40
C PHE A 282 -14.25 52.93 -54.97
N ASP A 283 -15.08 53.36 -54.02
CA ASP A 283 -14.76 53.33 -52.60
C ASP A 283 -14.79 51.87 -52.12
N THR A 284 -13.64 51.22 -52.13
CA THR A 284 -13.49 49.86 -51.60
C THR A 284 -13.63 49.89 -50.08
N ASN A 285 -14.04 48.77 -49.46
CA ASN A 285 -13.99 48.55 -48.00
C ASN A 285 -12.53 48.50 -47.53
N THR A 286 -11.84 49.62 -47.61
CA THR A 286 -10.40 49.72 -47.42
C THR A 286 -10.10 49.80 -45.94
N ILE A 287 -9.19 48.94 -45.47
CA ILE A 287 -8.69 49.05 -44.09
C ILE A 287 -7.84 50.32 -44.01
N GLU A 288 -8.14 51.18 -43.02
CA GLU A 288 -7.38 52.42 -42.78
C GLU A 288 -5.91 52.09 -42.49
N ARG A 289 -5.00 52.66 -43.30
CA ARG A 289 -3.55 52.51 -43.15
C ARG A 289 -2.99 53.65 -42.30
N PRO A 290 -1.94 53.41 -41.49
CA PRO A 290 -1.27 54.49 -40.78
C PRO A 290 -0.75 55.56 -41.74
N SER A 291 -0.90 56.84 -41.39
CA SER A 291 -0.57 57.98 -42.26
C SER A 291 0.93 58.11 -42.59
N ASN A 292 1.80 57.34 -41.92
CA ASN A 292 3.24 57.35 -42.14
C ASN A 292 3.64 56.18 -43.06
N PRO A 293 4.23 56.45 -44.24
CA PRO A 293 4.65 55.40 -45.19
C PRO A 293 5.97 54.70 -44.80
N HIS A 294 6.58 55.08 -43.68
CA HIS A 294 7.84 54.47 -43.22
C HIS A 294 7.59 53.09 -42.60
N LEU A 295 8.33 52.09 -43.08
CA LEU A 295 8.36 50.75 -42.49
C LEU A 295 8.99 50.86 -41.08
N GLU A 296 8.15 50.79 -40.05
CA GLU A 296 8.58 50.80 -38.65
C GLU A 296 9.20 49.43 -38.29
N LEU A 297 10.52 49.33 -38.48
CA LEU A 297 11.31 48.13 -38.17
C LEU A 297 11.38 47.92 -36.66
N LEU A 298 11.09 46.70 -36.23
CA LEU A 298 11.17 46.34 -34.82
C LEU A 298 12.61 46.16 -34.37
N SER A 299 12.88 46.51 -33.10
CA SER A 299 14.14 46.15 -32.46
C SER A 299 14.22 44.64 -32.20
N ALA A 300 15.44 44.12 -32.06
CA ALA A 300 15.65 42.71 -31.72
C ALA A 300 14.89 42.30 -30.45
N ALA A 301 14.79 43.17 -29.43
CA ALA A 301 14.06 42.89 -28.20
C ALA A 301 12.55 42.74 -28.41
N GLU A 302 11.97 43.56 -29.29
CA GLU A 302 10.54 43.48 -29.63
C GLU A 302 10.23 42.24 -30.47
N LEU A 303 11.11 41.89 -31.41
CA LEU A 303 11.01 40.64 -32.16
C LEU A 303 11.09 39.44 -31.22
N THR A 304 12.10 39.36 -30.34
CA THR A 304 12.22 38.28 -29.36
C THR A 304 10.96 38.18 -28.50
N LYS A 305 10.38 39.31 -28.07
CA LYS A 305 9.13 39.32 -27.30
C LYS A 305 7.95 38.74 -28.10
N TRP A 306 7.83 39.07 -29.37
CA TRP A 306 6.78 38.52 -30.23
C TRP A 306 6.96 37.01 -30.45
N PHE A 307 8.17 36.56 -30.78
CA PHE A 307 8.49 35.13 -30.94
C PHE A 307 8.17 34.35 -29.66
N LYS A 308 8.59 34.84 -28.48
CA LYS A 308 8.25 34.22 -27.19
C LYS A 308 6.76 34.11 -26.96
N ARG A 309 5.99 35.17 -27.21
CA ARG A 309 4.53 35.15 -27.09
C ARG A 309 3.90 34.12 -28.02
N ARG A 310 4.42 34.00 -29.25
CA ARG A 310 3.92 33.00 -30.21
C ARG A 310 4.23 31.57 -29.76
N ILE A 311 5.44 31.33 -29.26
CA ILE A 311 5.85 30.03 -28.67
C ILE A 311 4.93 29.65 -27.52
N GLU A 312 4.69 30.57 -26.58
CA GLU A 312 3.77 30.36 -25.44
C GLU A 312 2.33 30.06 -25.90
N THR A 313 1.88 30.69 -26.99
CA THR A 313 0.53 30.45 -27.54
C THR A 313 0.41 29.06 -28.16
N ILE A 314 1.44 28.59 -28.86
CA ILE A 314 1.49 27.24 -29.46
C ILE A 314 1.57 26.19 -28.34
N ASP A 315 2.48 26.39 -27.38
CA ASP A 315 2.66 25.48 -26.24
C ASP A 315 1.44 25.42 -25.31
N ALA A 316 0.70 26.52 -25.13
CA ALA A 316 -0.53 26.52 -24.34
C ALA A 316 -1.62 25.57 -24.91
N LEU A 317 -1.51 25.19 -26.19
CA LEU A 317 -2.37 24.19 -26.84
C LEU A 317 -1.82 22.75 -26.71
N GLY A 318 -0.67 22.55 -26.08
CA GLY A 318 -0.01 21.25 -25.92
C GLY A 318 0.85 20.82 -27.14
N LEU A 319 1.04 21.70 -28.12
CA LEU A 319 1.78 21.41 -29.36
C LEU A 319 3.28 21.69 -29.18
N VAL A 320 3.92 20.91 -28.31
CA VAL A 320 5.31 21.14 -27.88
C VAL A 320 6.33 20.93 -29.01
N ASP A 321 6.09 19.96 -29.89
CA ASP A 321 6.91 19.69 -31.07
C ASP A 321 6.90 20.85 -32.07
N ILE A 322 5.72 21.41 -32.36
CA ILE A 322 5.55 22.59 -33.22
C ILE A 322 6.20 23.81 -32.58
N ALA A 323 6.04 24.01 -31.27
CA ALA A 323 6.70 25.08 -30.54
C ALA A 323 8.23 24.95 -30.59
N LEU A 324 8.77 23.73 -30.44
CA LEU A 324 10.20 23.45 -30.55
C LEU A 324 10.73 23.73 -31.95
N ALA A 325 10.05 23.26 -33.00
CA ALA A 325 10.40 23.54 -34.38
C ALA A 325 10.39 25.06 -34.65
N PHE A 326 9.40 25.78 -34.12
CA PHE A 326 9.28 27.22 -34.28
C PHE A 326 10.47 27.96 -33.65
N VAL A 327 10.93 27.54 -32.46
CA VAL A 327 12.14 28.10 -31.83
C VAL A 327 13.40 27.82 -32.65
N GLN A 328 13.55 26.60 -33.17
CA GLN A 328 14.71 26.23 -34.00
C GLN A 328 14.78 27.10 -35.27
N HIS A 329 13.65 27.33 -35.92
CA HIS A 329 13.58 28.26 -37.06
C HIS A 329 13.81 29.71 -36.66
N ALA A 330 13.29 30.17 -35.52
CA ALA A 330 13.57 31.51 -35.01
C ALA A 330 15.06 31.74 -34.73
N ALA A 331 15.77 30.73 -34.22
CA ALA A 331 17.22 30.77 -34.06
C ALA A 331 17.94 30.88 -35.42
N ALA A 332 17.47 30.16 -36.46
CA ALA A 332 18.00 30.28 -37.82
C ALA A 332 17.77 31.68 -38.45
N LEU A 333 16.73 32.39 -38.00
CA LEU A 333 16.43 33.78 -38.36
C LEU A 333 17.21 34.83 -37.53
N ALA A 334 18.22 34.38 -36.77
CA ALA A 334 19.09 35.18 -35.93
C ALA A 334 18.36 35.99 -34.84
N ILE A 335 17.22 35.50 -34.35
CA ILE A 335 16.51 36.12 -33.22
C ILE A 335 17.26 35.82 -31.91
N PRO A 336 17.74 36.84 -31.18
CA PRO A 336 18.55 36.62 -29.99
C PRO A 336 17.71 36.19 -28.78
N GLY A 337 18.34 35.46 -27.84
CA GLY A 337 17.78 35.19 -26.52
C GLY A 337 16.68 34.13 -26.46
N LEU A 338 16.61 33.24 -27.47
CA LEU A 338 15.66 32.12 -27.52
C LEU A 338 16.27 30.78 -27.08
N ASP A 339 17.58 30.72 -26.82
CA ASP A 339 18.27 29.46 -26.47
C ASP A 339 17.68 28.79 -25.24
N ALA A 340 17.35 29.57 -24.20
CA ALA A 340 16.74 29.06 -22.98
C ALA A 340 15.36 28.42 -23.22
N GLU A 341 14.54 29.02 -24.11
CA GLU A 341 13.22 28.48 -24.49
C GLU A 341 13.40 27.17 -25.27
N GLY A 342 14.36 27.13 -26.20
CA GLY A 342 14.68 25.95 -26.99
C GLY A 342 15.19 24.78 -26.14
N GLU A 343 16.05 25.07 -25.16
CA GLU A 343 16.49 24.08 -24.18
C GLU A 343 15.30 23.50 -23.39
N GLU A 344 14.39 24.34 -22.88
CA GLU A 344 13.21 23.87 -22.11
C GLU A 344 12.24 23.06 -22.95
N LEU A 345 11.90 23.54 -24.15
CA LEU A 345 11.04 22.83 -25.09
C LEU A 345 11.65 21.50 -25.53
N SER A 346 12.97 21.43 -25.72
CA SER A 346 13.63 20.18 -26.09
C SER A 346 13.51 19.11 -24.99
N LEU A 347 13.59 19.51 -23.71
CA LEU A 347 13.42 18.61 -22.57
C LEU A 347 11.95 18.22 -22.38
N LEU A 348 11.04 19.19 -22.52
CA LEU A 348 9.60 18.96 -22.44
C LEU A 348 9.11 18.03 -23.55
N ALA A 349 9.58 18.21 -24.78
CA ALA A 349 9.23 17.35 -25.92
C ALA A 349 9.60 15.88 -25.64
N ARG A 350 10.76 15.63 -25.02
CA ARG A 350 11.15 14.26 -24.60
C ARG A 350 10.20 13.67 -23.56
N LEU A 351 9.60 14.49 -22.70
CA LEU A 351 8.62 14.03 -21.70
C LEU A 351 7.28 13.70 -22.37
N VAL A 352 6.84 14.53 -23.30
CA VAL A 352 5.53 14.40 -23.96
C VAL A 352 5.52 13.26 -24.97
N TYR A 353 6.54 13.17 -25.82
CA TYR A 353 6.54 12.26 -26.97
C TYR A 353 7.42 11.03 -26.78
N ASP A 354 8.51 11.14 -26.01
CA ASP A 354 9.46 10.03 -25.89
C ASP A 354 9.37 9.26 -24.56
N ALA A 355 8.68 9.76 -23.54
CA ALA A 355 8.52 9.04 -22.27
C ALA A 355 7.53 7.86 -22.44
N PRO A 356 7.71 6.75 -21.72
CA PRO A 356 6.77 5.63 -21.82
C PRO A 356 5.37 6.08 -21.36
N VAL A 357 4.36 5.79 -22.19
CA VAL A 357 2.95 6.07 -21.89
C VAL A 357 2.18 4.75 -21.84
N PRO A 358 1.30 4.53 -20.86
CA PRO A 358 0.49 3.32 -20.81
C PRO A 358 -0.55 3.32 -21.95
N GLU A 359 -0.53 2.28 -22.79
CA GLU A 359 -1.42 2.15 -23.96
C GLU A 359 -2.92 2.19 -23.62
N ASP A 360 -3.29 1.81 -22.38
CA ASP A 360 -4.69 1.62 -21.95
C ASP A 360 -5.30 2.81 -21.19
N LYS A 361 -4.55 3.90 -20.96
CA LYS A 361 -5.04 4.98 -20.09
C LYS A 361 -5.56 6.16 -20.93
N PRO A 362 -6.82 6.60 -20.74
CA PRO A 362 -7.28 7.84 -21.35
C PRO A 362 -6.48 9.02 -20.82
N LEU A 363 -6.04 9.92 -21.71
CA LEU A 363 -5.34 11.14 -21.33
C LEU A 363 -6.16 11.89 -20.27
N ALA A 364 -5.57 12.09 -19.10
CA ALA A 364 -6.15 12.89 -18.04
C ALA A 364 -5.58 14.31 -18.11
N ALA A 365 -6.24 15.29 -17.48
CA ALA A 365 -5.70 16.65 -17.33
C ALA A 365 -4.33 16.70 -16.59
N ALA A 366 -3.95 15.61 -15.90
CA ALA A 366 -2.62 15.46 -15.32
C ALA A 366 -1.53 15.15 -16.35
N ASP A 367 -1.91 14.73 -17.56
CA ASP A 367 -1.04 14.41 -18.68
C ASP A 367 -0.94 15.58 -19.69
N ASP A 368 -1.71 16.66 -19.47
CA ASP A 368 -1.59 17.92 -20.21
C ASP A 368 -0.34 18.67 -19.74
N TRP A 369 0.74 18.53 -20.52
CA TRP A 369 2.01 19.20 -20.29
C TRP A 369 2.13 20.45 -21.15
N ASN A 370 2.57 21.54 -20.51
CA ASN A 370 2.94 22.78 -21.17
C ASN A 370 4.13 23.41 -20.44
N LEU A 371 4.73 24.41 -21.06
CA LEU A 371 5.94 25.09 -20.62
C LEU A 371 5.72 25.82 -19.28
N SER A 372 4.53 26.40 -19.06
CA SER A 372 4.19 27.06 -17.80
C SER A 372 4.20 26.10 -16.60
N ARG A 373 3.64 24.90 -16.78
CA ARG A 373 3.64 23.82 -15.79
C ARG A 373 5.05 23.27 -15.61
N TRP A 374 5.76 23.00 -16.70
CA TRP A 374 7.14 22.52 -16.70
C TRP A 374 8.06 23.39 -15.84
N ARG A 375 7.99 24.72 -15.99
CA ARG A 375 8.77 25.69 -15.20
C ARG A 375 8.44 25.71 -13.71
N SER A 376 7.21 25.34 -13.35
CA SER A 376 6.74 25.36 -11.96
C SER A 376 7.12 24.12 -11.15
N ILE A 377 7.60 23.06 -11.82
CA ILE A 377 7.82 21.75 -11.21
C ILE A 377 9.26 21.62 -10.70
N ASP A 378 9.40 21.07 -9.50
CA ASP A 378 10.69 20.81 -8.89
C ASP A 378 11.49 19.73 -9.67
N PRO A 379 12.82 19.80 -9.74
CA PRO A 379 13.63 18.81 -10.47
C PRO A 379 13.37 17.34 -10.10
N PRO A 380 13.21 16.94 -8.82
CA PRO A 380 12.87 15.55 -8.47
C PRO A 380 11.51 15.09 -9.02
N ALA A 381 10.55 16.02 -9.16
CA ALA A 381 9.24 15.71 -9.71
C ALA A 381 9.31 15.53 -11.24
N VAL A 382 10.20 16.24 -11.93
CA VAL A 382 10.48 16.00 -13.36
C VAL A 382 11.05 14.60 -13.59
N ILE A 383 12.02 14.16 -12.77
CA ILE A 383 12.58 12.80 -12.85
C ILE A 383 11.49 11.75 -12.63
N ARG A 384 10.61 11.97 -11.64
CA ARG A 384 9.45 11.10 -11.42
C ARG A 384 8.49 11.09 -12.62
N ALA A 385 8.31 12.20 -13.31
CA ALA A 385 7.46 12.26 -14.50
C ALA A 385 8.07 11.45 -15.66
N TYR A 386 9.37 11.59 -15.93
CA TYR A 386 10.06 10.80 -16.97
C TYR A 386 9.99 9.28 -16.73
N LEU A 387 10.04 8.87 -15.46
CA LEU A 387 10.10 7.45 -15.07
C LEU A 387 8.77 6.91 -14.54
N ALA A 388 7.67 7.64 -14.67
CA ALA A 388 6.38 7.29 -14.07
C ALA A 388 5.83 5.94 -14.56
N HIS A 389 6.17 5.56 -15.78
CA HIS A 389 5.70 4.35 -16.45
C HIS A 389 6.83 3.43 -16.89
N SER A 390 8.04 3.64 -16.37
CA SER A 390 9.17 2.75 -16.64
C SER A 390 8.96 1.40 -15.96
N ILE A 391 9.31 0.32 -16.68
CA ILE A 391 9.28 -1.06 -16.19
C ILE A 391 10.71 -1.55 -15.93
N PRO A 392 10.91 -2.67 -15.19
CA PRO A 392 12.24 -3.18 -14.88
C PRO A 392 13.14 -3.36 -16.12
N GLU A 393 12.59 -3.68 -17.28
CA GLU A 393 13.33 -3.89 -18.52
C GLU A 393 13.79 -2.58 -19.18
N THR A 394 13.01 -1.49 -19.05
CA THR A 394 13.26 -0.23 -19.75
C THR A 394 13.89 0.85 -18.89
N VAL A 395 13.73 0.78 -17.55
CA VAL A 395 14.11 1.87 -16.63
C VAL A 395 15.55 2.36 -16.79
N ALA A 396 16.51 1.46 -17.01
CA ALA A 396 17.90 1.86 -17.21
C ALA A 396 18.12 2.59 -18.56
N ALA A 397 17.39 2.19 -19.61
CA ALA A 397 17.43 2.88 -20.90
C ALA A 397 16.73 4.24 -20.83
N ASP A 398 15.58 4.31 -20.14
CA ASP A 398 14.84 5.54 -19.92
C ASP A 398 15.65 6.56 -19.11
N ILE A 399 16.36 6.14 -18.06
CA ILE A 399 17.28 7.01 -17.31
C ILE A 399 18.35 7.60 -18.23
N ARG A 400 19.01 6.77 -19.07
CA ARG A 400 20.05 7.24 -19.99
C ARG A 400 19.51 8.18 -21.07
N ARG A 401 18.30 7.92 -21.57
CA ARG A 401 17.71 8.66 -22.71
C ARG A 401 16.97 9.93 -22.29
N LEU A 402 16.40 9.96 -21.09
CA LEU A 402 15.53 11.04 -20.61
C LEU A 402 16.16 11.80 -19.42
N VAL A 403 16.57 11.09 -18.37
CA VAL A 403 17.01 11.71 -17.11
C VAL A 403 18.43 12.26 -17.22
N VAL A 404 19.38 11.53 -17.80
CA VAL A 404 20.77 11.98 -17.92
C VAL A 404 20.88 13.28 -18.74
N PRO A 405 20.23 13.42 -19.93
CA PRO A 405 20.21 14.70 -20.65
C PRO A 405 19.60 15.85 -19.84
N TYR A 406 18.54 15.57 -19.08
CA TYR A 406 17.91 16.57 -18.19
C TYR A 406 18.87 17.05 -17.10
N LEU A 407 19.54 16.13 -16.41
CA LEU A 407 20.53 16.46 -15.38
C LEU A 407 21.72 17.25 -15.94
N PHE A 408 22.20 16.88 -17.14
CA PHE A 408 23.27 17.62 -17.82
C PHE A 408 22.89 19.08 -18.09
N VAL A 409 21.66 19.32 -18.56
CA VAL A 409 21.18 20.71 -18.79
C VAL A 409 21.05 21.48 -17.49
N LEU A 410 20.60 20.87 -16.39
CA LEU A 410 20.54 21.52 -15.09
C LEU A 410 21.93 21.91 -14.57
N ASP A 411 22.91 21.02 -14.72
CA ASP A 411 24.29 21.30 -14.31
C ASP A 411 24.89 22.43 -15.17
N ALA A 412 24.68 22.40 -16.49
CA ALA A 412 25.13 23.46 -17.40
C ALA A 412 24.48 24.82 -17.10
N ARG A 413 23.20 24.85 -16.68
CA ARG A 413 22.51 26.08 -16.25
C ARG A 413 23.12 26.64 -14.98
N LYS A 414 23.32 25.80 -13.96
CA LYS A 414 23.97 26.22 -12.71
C LYS A 414 25.39 26.71 -12.93
N GLN A 415 26.15 26.08 -13.81
CA GLN A 415 27.50 26.53 -14.17
C GLN A 415 27.48 27.94 -14.78
N ARG A 416 26.57 28.21 -15.74
CA ARG A 416 26.40 29.55 -16.33
C ARG A 416 25.99 30.61 -15.29
N GLU A 417 25.13 30.25 -14.34
CA GLU A 417 24.76 31.14 -13.23
C GLU A 417 25.94 31.37 -12.27
N GLN A 418 26.71 30.33 -11.98
CA GLN A 418 27.87 30.37 -11.08
C GLN A 418 29.10 31.02 -11.69
N GLU A 419 29.29 31.12 -13.01
CA GLU A 419 30.39 31.90 -13.61
C GLU A 419 30.38 33.39 -13.17
N SER A 420 29.27 33.88 -12.63
CA SER A 420 29.15 35.19 -11.97
C SER A 420 29.60 35.22 -10.48
N SER A 421 30.00 34.09 -9.90
CA SER A 421 30.42 33.93 -8.49
C SER A 421 31.50 32.84 -8.27
N PRO A 422 32.57 33.07 -7.48
CA PRO A 422 33.74 32.19 -7.48
C PRO A 422 33.59 31.01 -6.49
N VAL A 423 32.64 30.10 -6.71
CA VAL A 423 32.51 28.86 -5.92
C VAL A 423 32.29 27.67 -6.84
N GLN A 424 33.30 26.82 -6.95
CA GLN A 424 33.22 25.51 -7.57
C GLN A 424 32.27 24.63 -6.74
N THR A 425 31.15 24.20 -7.32
CA THR A 425 30.40 23.06 -6.76
C THR A 425 30.24 22.03 -7.86
N GLU A 426 30.87 20.89 -7.60
CA GLU A 426 31.15 19.78 -8.50
C GLU A 426 29.90 18.90 -8.71
N GLN A 427 30.01 17.83 -9.50
CA GLN A 427 28.97 16.90 -9.97
C GLN A 427 28.01 16.26 -8.92
N ASP A 428 28.05 16.71 -7.67
CA ASP A 428 27.29 16.17 -6.54
C ASP A 428 25.77 16.38 -6.64
N LEU A 429 25.31 17.42 -7.33
CA LEU A 429 23.88 17.77 -7.41
C LEU A 429 23.08 16.83 -8.34
N SER A 430 23.64 16.46 -9.48
CA SER A 430 22.99 15.52 -10.41
C SER A 430 22.96 14.11 -9.83
N ASP A 431 24.07 13.69 -9.21
CA ASP A 431 24.15 12.46 -8.43
C ASP A 431 23.09 12.45 -7.31
N GLU A 432 22.97 13.53 -6.51
CA GLU A 432 21.97 13.63 -5.42
C GLU A 432 20.52 13.49 -5.91
N LEU A 433 20.17 14.12 -7.04
CA LEU A 433 18.83 14.04 -7.62
C LEU A 433 18.50 12.63 -8.14
N LEU A 434 19.45 12.00 -8.84
CA LEU A 434 19.28 10.64 -9.36
C LEU A 434 19.21 9.62 -8.22
N TYR A 435 20.13 9.70 -7.27
CA TYR A 435 20.21 8.82 -6.10
C TYR A 435 18.98 8.96 -5.21
N GLY A 436 18.48 10.19 -5.02
CA GLY A 436 17.24 10.45 -4.30
C GLY A 436 16.03 9.75 -4.92
N TRP A 437 15.97 9.65 -6.25
CA TRP A 437 14.93 8.87 -6.92
C TRP A 437 15.13 7.36 -6.75
N ILE A 438 16.34 6.84 -6.95
CA ILE A 438 16.67 5.40 -6.78
C ILE A 438 16.29 4.91 -5.38
N LEU A 439 16.60 5.70 -4.35
CA LEU A 439 16.31 5.40 -2.94
C LEU A 439 14.80 5.37 -2.62
N GLY A 440 13.97 6.02 -3.45
CA GLY A 440 12.51 5.99 -3.34
C GLY A 440 11.82 4.98 -4.26
N ALA A 441 12.58 4.32 -5.14
CA ALA A 441 12.03 3.40 -6.14
C ALA A 441 11.64 2.04 -5.51
N PRO A 442 10.66 1.32 -6.08
CA PRO A 442 10.39 -0.06 -5.70
C PRO A 442 11.60 -0.95 -5.99
N LEU A 443 11.74 -2.02 -5.21
CA LEU A 443 12.93 -2.88 -5.24
C LEU A 443 13.20 -3.48 -6.62
N ASP A 444 12.15 -3.80 -7.39
CA ASP A 444 12.26 -4.37 -8.74
C ASP A 444 12.92 -3.40 -9.73
N LEU A 445 12.50 -2.12 -9.70
CA LEU A 445 13.09 -1.08 -10.54
C LEU A 445 14.51 -0.76 -10.09
N ALA A 446 14.76 -0.72 -8.77
CA ALA A 446 16.08 -0.53 -8.22
C ALA A 446 17.04 -1.65 -8.67
N ALA A 447 16.61 -2.91 -8.62
CA ALA A 447 17.42 -4.06 -9.05
C ALA A 447 17.89 -3.95 -10.50
N SER A 448 17.00 -3.55 -11.41
CA SER A 448 17.37 -3.30 -12.82
C SER A 448 18.41 -2.20 -12.98
N ILE A 449 18.39 -1.18 -12.12
CA ILE A 449 19.38 -0.10 -12.14
C ILE A 449 20.74 -0.60 -11.62
N PHE A 450 20.74 -1.43 -10.58
CA PHE A 450 21.96 -2.09 -10.09
C PHE A 450 22.56 -3.01 -11.16
N ILE A 451 21.74 -3.80 -11.86
CA ILE A 451 22.18 -4.65 -12.98
C ILE A 451 22.80 -3.80 -14.10
N ALA A 452 22.20 -2.65 -14.41
CA ALA A 452 22.72 -1.72 -15.40
C ALA A 452 23.91 -0.88 -14.92
N SER A 453 24.35 -1.06 -13.66
CA SER A 453 25.46 -0.32 -13.05
C SER A 453 26.60 -1.23 -12.58
N LYS A 454 26.62 -2.50 -13.01
CA LYS A 454 27.68 -3.47 -12.67
C LYS A 454 29.08 -2.95 -12.98
N ALA A 455 30.02 -3.30 -12.11
CA ALA A 455 31.44 -2.95 -12.25
C ALA A 455 32.11 -3.56 -13.52
N ASP A 456 31.51 -4.59 -14.12
CA ASP A 456 32.01 -5.18 -15.39
C ASP A 456 31.68 -4.34 -16.62
N LEU A 457 30.70 -3.43 -16.51
CA LEU A 457 30.25 -2.62 -17.64
C LEU A 457 31.16 -1.40 -17.85
N PRO A 458 31.31 -0.91 -19.09
CA PRO A 458 31.99 0.35 -19.36
C PRO A 458 31.33 1.52 -18.60
N VAL A 459 32.13 2.39 -17.97
CA VAL A 459 31.66 3.51 -17.13
C VAL A 459 30.61 4.37 -17.84
N ALA A 460 30.78 4.64 -19.14
CA ALA A 460 29.86 5.44 -19.94
C ALA A 460 28.44 4.84 -20.11
N THR A 461 28.30 3.52 -19.90
CA THR A 461 27.00 2.82 -20.02
C THR A 461 26.30 2.63 -18.68
N ARG A 462 27.03 2.84 -17.57
CA ARG A 462 26.52 2.67 -16.21
C ARG A 462 25.58 3.82 -15.86
N VAL A 463 24.53 3.50 -15.10
CA VAL A 463 23.64 4.52 -14.52
C VAL A 463 24.31 5.17 -13.32
N VAL A 464 24.85 4.36 -12.39
CA VAL A 464 25.68 4.82 -11.29
C VAL A 464 27.15 4.61 -11.66
N GLN A 465 27.92 5.69 -11.75
CA GLN A 465 29.30 5.62 -12.26
C GLN A 465 30.33 5.20 -11.20
N LYS A 466 30.12 5.62 -9.94
CA LYS A 466 31.04 5.39 -8.83
C LYS A 466 30.68 4.08 -8.10
N ASP A 467 31.65 3.18 -7.99
CA ASP A 467 31.48 1.88 -7.33
C ASP A 467 31.15 2.00 -5.83
N GLU A 468 31.72 3.01 -5.15
CA GLU A 468 31.41 3.27 -3.74
C GLU A 468 29.96 3.71 -3.53
N ASP A 469 29.44 4.58 -4.41
CA ASP A 469 28.06 5.05 -4.32
C ASP A 469 27.07 3.94 -4.65
N LEU A 470 27.42 3.05 -5.58
CA LEU A 470 26.64 1.85 -5.89
C LEU A 470 26.47 0.98 -4.63
N ALA A 471 27.55 0.73 -3.88
CA ALA A 471 27.48 -0.04 -2.64
C ALA A 471 26.68 0.69 -1.54
N ARG A 472 26.88 2.01 -1.37
CA ARG A 472 26.11 2.83 -0.41
C ARG A 472 24.62 2.82 -0.72
N LEU A 473 24.24 2.94 -2.00
CA LEU A 473 22.86 2.87 -2.47
C LEU A 473 22.25 1.50 -2.22
N ALA A 474 22.99 0.42 -2.51
CA ALA A 474 22.52 -0.94 -2.28
C ALA A 474 22.27 -1.21 -0.80
N LEU A 475 23.22 -0.86 0.07
CA LEU A 475 23.08 -0.97 1.52
C LEU A 475 21.87 -0.18 2.03
N ALA A 476 21.69 1.06 1.55
CA ALA A 476 20.56 1.90 1.92
C ALA A 476 19.21 1.34 1.46
N CYS A 477 19.11 0.85 0.23
CA CYS A 477 17.89 0.25 -0.32
C CYS A 477 17.53 -1.06 0.39
N LEU A 478 18.50 -1.94 0.59
CA LEU A 478 18.29 -3.27 1.18
C LEU A 478 17.93 -3.18 2.67
N TYR A 479 18.69 -2.43 3.48
CA TYR A 479 18.37 -2.25 4.91
C TYR A 479 17.15 -1.35 5.14
N GLY A 480 16.83 -0.47 4.19
CA GLY A 480 15.61 0.35 4.21
C GLY A 480 14.35 -0.39 3.78
N SER A 481 14.47 -1.58 3.16
CA SER A 481 13.34 -2.36 2.67
C SER A 481 12.57 -3.07 3.79
N ASP A 482 11.25 -3.17 3.59
CA ASP A 482 10.30 -3.92 4.42
C ASP A 482 9.94 -5.29 3.81
N ALA A 483 10.49 -5.62 2.63
CA ALA A 483 10.16 -6.85 1.92
C ALA A 483 10.58 -8.10 2.72
N LEU A 484 9.72 -9.11 2.73
CA LEU A 484 9.90 -10.37 3.48
C LEU A 484 10.05 -11.60 2.56
N ASP A 485 9.75 -11.42 1.28
CA ASP A 485 9.59 -12.44 0.25
C ASP A 485 10.45 -12.19 -0.99
N ALA A 486 10.93 -10.96 -1.20
CA ALA A 486 11.75 -10.55 -2.35
C ALA A 486 13.23 -10.97 -2.28
N TRP A 487 13.55 -12.14 -1.70
CA TRP A 487 14.94 -12.63 -1.54
C TRP A 487 15.72 -12.75 -2.86
N PRO A 488 15.14 -13.31 -3.95
CA PRO A 488 15.87 -13.39 -5.22
C PRO A 488 16.25 -12.02 -5.78
N ILE A 489 15.38 -11.03 -5.62
CA ILE A 489 15.63 -9.65 -6.07
C ILE A 489 16.73 -9.02 -5.21
N MET A 490 16.68 -9.19 -3.88
CA MET A 490 17.72 -8.69 -2.97
C MET A 490 19.09 -9.31 -3.25
N SER A 491 19.15 -10.62 -3.51
CA SER A 491 20.39 -11.30 -3.90
C SER A 491 20.89 -10.81 -5.27
N SER A 492 20.00 -10.57 -6.23
CA SER A 492 20.40 -10.02 -7.53
C SER A 492 21.02 -8.62 -7.43
N ILE A 493 20.56 -7.79 -6.48
CA ILE A 493 21.17 -6.49 -6.18
C ILE A 493 22.59 -6.70 -5.62
N PHE A 494 22.75 -7.63 -4.68
CA PHE A 494 24.04 -7.95 -4.08
C PHE A 494 25.06 -8.48 -5.10
N GLU A 495 24.64 -9.35 -6.03
CA GLU A 495 25.48 -9.87 -7.12
C GLU A 495 25.99 -8.79 -8.09
N CYS A 496 25.41 -7.59 -8.07
CA CYS A 496 25.86 -6.47 -8.91
C CYS A 496 26.96 -5.62 -8.28
N LEU A 497 27.29 -5.86 -7.01
CA LEU A 497 28.18 -5.00 -6.23
C LEU A 497 29.66 -5.27 -6.52
N PRO A 498 30.50 -4.22 -6.43
CA PRO A 498 31.93 -4.35 -6.69
C PRO A 498 32.61 -5.21 -5.61
N ALA A 499 33.58 -6.02 -6.02
CA ALA A 499 34.51 -6.67 -5.12
C ALA A 499 35.81 -5.85 -5.04
N TRP A 500 36.19 -5.41 -3.83
CA TRP A 500 37.46 -4.74 -3.61
C TRP A 500 38.52 -5.78 -3.19
N GLU A 501 39.60 -5.91 -3.98
CA GLU A 501 40.75 -6.73 -3.59
C GLU A 501 41.55 -6.01 -2.49
N ILE A 502 41.27 -6.32 -1.23
CA ILE A 502 42.02 -5.80 -0.08
C ILE A 502 43.21 -6.73 0.16
N SER A 503 44.44 -6.25 -0.09
CA SER A 503 45.66 -7.00 0.21
C SER A 503 45.83 -7.19 1.72
N GLU A 504 45.85 -8.44 2.18
CA GLU A 504 45.88 -8.92 3.59
C GLU A 504 47.11 -8.49 4.43
N SER A 505 47.87 -7.48 4.04
CA SER A 505 49.22 -7.24 4.60
C SER A 505 49.32 -6.32 5.82
N GLU A 506 48.24 -6.00 6.54
CA GLU A 506 48.31 -5.18 7.77
C GLU A 506 47.44 -5.77 8.91
N GLU A 507 48.00 -6.74 9.64
CA GLU A 507 47.37 -7.47 10.77
C GLU A 507 47.04 -6.63 12.03
N ASN A 508 46.92 -5.30 11.95
CA ASN A 508 46.43 -4.46 13.05
C ASN A 508 45.67 -3.26 12.46
N ASP A 509 44.38 -3.44 12.15
CA ASP A 509 43.64 -2.50 11.29
C ASP A 509 42.55 -1.71 12.06
N PRO A 510 42.68 -0.37 12.22
CA PRO A 510 41.64 0.48 12.81
C PRO A 510 40.37 0.63 11.93
N ASP A 511 40.43 0.29 10.64
CA ASP A 511 39.31 0.49 9.70
C ASP A 511 38.28 -0.65 9.76
N ALA A 512 38.71 -1.88 10.13
CA ALA A 512 37.80 -3.01 10.38
C ALA A 512 36.94 -2.77 11.64
N ASP A 513 37.53 -2.17 12.67
CA ASP A 513 36.83 -1.71 13.86
C ASP A 513 35.81 -0.61 13.51
N GLU A 514 36.08 0.24 12.50
CA GLU A 514 35.16 1.28 12.04
C GLU A 514 33.91 0.70 11.35
N ALA A 515 34.06 -0.33 10.51
CA ALA A 515 32.93 -1.03 9.89
C ALA A 515 32.04 -1.73 10.94
N ASP A 516 32.64 -2.44 11.90
CA ASP A 516 31.89 -3.12 12.95
C ASP A 516 31.23 -2.10 13.92
N THR A 517 31.89 -0.96 14.18
CA THR A 517 31.32 0.17 14.97
C THR A 517 30.18 0.87 14.23
N THR A 518 30.29 1.03 12.91
CA THR A 518 29.23 1.66 12.09
C THR A 518 28.02 0.74 11.94
N LEU A 519 28.21 -0.58 11.82
CA LEU A 519 27.11 -1.56 11.89
C LEU A 519 26.45 -1.59 13.28
N ALA A 520 27.22 -1.50 14.36
CA ALA A 520 26.66 -1.37 15.71
C ALA A 520 25.86 -0.06 15.88
N SER A 521 26.34 1.03 15.29
CA SER A 521 25.65 2.33 15.28
C SER A 521 24.41 2.32 14.38
N LEU A 522 24.45 1.57 13.28
CA LEU A 522 23.32 1.34 12.37
C LEU A 522 22.17 0.66 13.11
N ALA A 523 22.47 -0.30 14.00
CA ALA A 523 21.44 -0.95 14.82
C ALA A 523 20.62 0.06 15.62
N ALA A 524 21.29 1.02 16.25
CA ALA A 524 20.67 2.11 17.02
C ALA A 524 19.94 3.12 16.12
N PHE A 525 20.47 3.38 14.92
CA PHE A 525 19.87 4.30 13.96
C PHE A 525 18.58 3.75 13.33
N VAL A 526 18.56 2.45 13.02
CA VAL A 526 17.44 1.75 12.39
C VAL A 526 16.39 1.28 13.40
N THR A 527 16.66 1.33 14.70
CA THR A 527 15.66 0.97 15.71
C THR A 527 14.54 2.01 15.73
N PRO A 528 13.26 1.62 15.55
CA PRO A 528 12.16 2.57 15.54
C PRO A 528 12.02 3.26 16.91
N THR A 529 11.95 4.59 16.90
CA THR A 529 11.74 5.42 18.09
C THR A 529 10.41 6.16 18.00
N THR A 530 9.92 6.71 19.12
CA THR A 530 8.69 7.50 19.14
C THR A 530 8.75 8.75 18.27
N ALA A 531 9.95 9.25 17.97
CA ALA A 531 10.19 10.39 17.08
C ALA A 531 10.39 9.98 15.61
N LYS A 532 10.93 8.79 15.35
CA LYS A 532 11.22 8.27 14.01
C LYS A 532 10.76 6.80 13.91
N PRO A 533 9.50 6.54 13.49
CA PRO A 533 8.98 5.19 13.40
C PRO A 533 9.58 4.41 12.22
N ARG A 534 10.13 5.11 11.21
CA ARG A 534 10.71 4.53 10.00
C ARG A 534 11.99 5.28 9.61
N THR A 535 13.04 4.56 9.27
CA THR A 535 14.22 5.10 8.60
C THR A 535 14.03 5.02 7.10
N ALA A 536 13.97 6.15 6.41
CA ALA A 536 13.90 6.17 4.96
C ALA A 536 15.25 5.73 4.37
N PRO A 537 15.29 5.09 3.18
CA PRO A 537 16.53 4.75 2.51
C PRO A 537 17.45 5.98 2.30
N ALA A 538 16.88 7.16 2.05
CA ALA A 538 17.62 8.42 1.97
C ALA A 538 18.44 8.76 3.23
N ASP A 539 17.89 8.47 4.41
CA ASP A 539 18.59 8.69 5.67
C ASP A 539 19.74 7.69 5.86
N LEU A 540 19.54 6.45 5.40
CA LEU A 540 20.57 5.40 5.45
C LEU A 540 21.70 5.68 4.46
N TYR A 541 21.38 6.21 3.28
CA TYR A 541 22.38 6.65 2.33
C TYR A 541 23.28 7.74 2.92
N THR A 542 22.69 8.73 3.60
CA THR A 542 23.42 9.78 4.31
C THR A 542 24.31 9.19 5.42
N PHE A 543 23.85 8.13 6.09
CA PHE A 543 24.63 7.41 7.10
C PHE A 543 25.82 6.65 6.51
N PHE A 544 25.70 6.07 5.32
CA PHE A 544 26.77 5.31 4.65
C PHE A 544 27.74 6.18 3.82
N ARG A 545 27.37 7.43 3.50
CA ARG A 545 28.21 8.39 2.75
C ARG A 545 29.65 8.56 3.29
N PRO A 546 29.93 8.64 4.60
CA PRO A 546 31.30 8.82 5.10
C PRO A 546 32.15 7.55 5.05
N LEU A 547 31.58 6.37 4.76
CA LEU A 547 32.32 5.11 4.82
C LEU A 547 33.31 4.96 3.64
N PRO A 548 34.59 4.61 3.90
CA PRO A 548 35.55 4.31 2.85
C PRO A 548 35.30 2.93 2.21
N ALA A 549 35.90 2.68 1.03
CA ALA A 549 35.76 1.44 0.28
C ALA A 549 36.05 0.16 1.09
N ARG A 550 37.05 0.18 1.99
CA ARG A 550 37.37 -0.97 2.87
C ARG A 550 36.24 -1.30 3.84
N ALA A 551 35.69 -0.29 4.51
CA ALA A 551 34.56 -0.46 5.42
C ALA A 551 33.28 -0.88 4.69
N LEU A 552 33.08 -0.38 3.46
CA LEU A 552 32.00 -0.84 2.58
C LEU A 552 32.15 -2.32 2.23
N SER A 553 33.35 -2.80 1.88
CA SER A 553 33.62 -4.22 1.63
C SER A 553 33.20 -5.09 2.83
N ARG A 554 33.60 -4.70 4.04
CA ARG A 554 33.21 -5.40 5.28
C ARG A 554 31.69 -5.39 5.50
N ALA A 555 31.02 -4.27 5.21
CA ALA A 555 29.58 -4.16 5.31
C ALA A 555 28.85 -5.04 4.27
N LEU A 556 29.44 -5.26 3.08
CA LEU A 556 28.94 -6.19 2.08
C LEU A 556 29.09 -7.65 2.53
N ASP A 557 30.21 -8.03 3.14
CA ASP A 557 30.38 -9.38 3.71
C ASP A 557 29.32 -9.69 4.78
N VAL A 558 29.01 -8.69 5.62
CA VAL A 558 27.95 -8.80 6.64
C VAL A 558 26.56 -8.90 5.99
N LEU A 559 26.32 -8.11 4.94
CA LEU A 559 25.08 -8.17 4.17
C LEU A 559 24.86 -9.55 3.54
N ASP A 560 25.90 -10.18 3.01
CA ASP A 560 25.83 -11.54 2.44
C ASP A 560 25.33 -12.55 3.50
N VAL A 561 25.94 -12.52 4.68
CA VAL A 561 25.52 -13.35 5.83
C VAL A 561 24.07 -13.07 6.23
N HIS A 562 23.62 -11.81 6.18
CA HIS A 562 22.23 -11.44 6.46
C HIS A 562 21.26 -11.93 5.39
N LEU A 563 21.63 -11.88 4.11
CA LEU A 563 20.82 -12.39 2.99
C LEU A 563 20.67 -13.91 3.09
N GLU A 564 21.78 -14.64 3.28
CA GLU A 564 21.74 -16.10 3.51
C GLU A 564 20.87 -16.45 4.73
N SER A 565 21.06 -15.72 5.83
CA SER A 565 20.30 -15.95 7.06
C SER A 565 18.81 -15.69 6.88
N GLY A 566 18.47 -14.66 6.11
CA GLY A 566 17.10 -14.28 5.79
C GLY A 566 16.39 -15.28 4.89
N GLU A 567 17.08 -15.81 3.88
CA GLU A 567 16.57 -16.88 3.02
C GLU A 567 16.26 -18.14 3.84
N VAL A 568 17.17 -18.54 4.73
CA VAL A 568 16.97 -19.68 5.64
C VAL A 568 15.75 -19.44 6.54
N LEU A 569 15.63 -18.27 7.16
CA LEU A 569 14.48 -17.92 8.01
C LEU A 569 13.15 -17.93 7.23
N SER A 570 13.16 -17.43 5.99
CA SER A 570 12.00 -17.44 5.08
C SER A 570 11.58 -18.85 4.69
N ARG A 571 12.55 -19.72 4.35
CA ARG A 571 12.32 -21.14 4.03
C ARG A 571 11.57 -21.89 5.14
N TRP A 572 11.84 -21.56 6.40
CA TRP A 572 11.18 -22.15 7.56
C TRP A 572 9.93 -21.36 8.04
N GLY A 573 9.44 -20.42 7.24
CA GLY A 573 8.21 -19.68 7.51
C GLY A 573 8.32 -18.69 8.68
N VAL A 574 9.52 -18.19 8.97
CA VAL A 574 9.76 -17.12 9.96
C VAL A 574 10.55 -15.97 9.31
N PRO A 575 10.03 -15.34 8.24
CA PRO A 575 10.76 -14.30 7.55
C PRO A 575 11.01 -13.09 8.47
N ALA A 576 12.17 -12.47 8.31
CA ALA A 576 12.57 -11.25 9.01
C ALA A 576 13.12 -10.25 7.98
N PRO A 577 12.80 -8.95 8.10
CA PRO A 577 13.35 -7.94 7.21
C PRO A 577 14.84 -7.75 7.49
N LEU A 578 15.65 -7.32 6.51
CA LEU A 578 17.11 -7.23 6.65
C LEU A 578 17.55 -6.36 7.84
N ARG A 579 16.83 -5.28 8.13
CA ARG A 579 17.07 -4.45 9.33
C ARG A 579 17.03 -5.22 10.65
N TRP A 580 16.26 -6.30 10.73
CA TRP A 580 16.11 -7.08 11.95
C TRP A 580 17.43 -7.73 12.35
N PHE A 581 18.26 -8.15 11.40
CA PHE A 581 19.57 -8.75 11.69
C PHE A 581 20.48 -7.74 12.40
N VAL A 582 20.53 -6.51 11.91
CA VAL A 582 21.29 -5.42 12.53
C VAL A 582 20.76 -5.10 13.94
N GLN A 583 19.44 -5.01 14.09
CA GLN A 583 18.80 -4.74 15.40
C GLN A 583 19.00 -5.89 16.41
N SER A 584 19.04 -7.14 15.93
CA SER A 584 19.13 -8.33 16.76
C SER A 584 20.57 -8.72 17.10
N ALA A 585 21.58 -8.22 16.39
CA ALA A 585 22.99 -8.58 16.58
C ALA A 585 23.45 -8.50 18.04
N GLY A 586 23.03 -7.45 18.77
CA GLY A 586 23.34 -7.25 20.19
C GLY A 586 22.27 -7.75 21.18
N ASN A 587 21.17 -8.35 20.72
CA ASN A 587 20.02 -8.70 21.56
C ASN A 587 19.71 -10.20 21.53
N ALA A 588 20.34 -10.94 22.46
CA ALA A 588 20.15 -12.38 22.60
C ALA A 588 18.68 -12.78 22.86
N ALA A 589 17.88 -11.94 23.54
CA ALA A 589 16.48 -12.25 23.80
C ALA A 589 15.63 -12.23 22.52
N LEU A 590 15.88 -11.27 21.62
CA LEU A 590 15.22 -11.22 20.31
C LEU A 590 15.61 -12.43 19.46
N GLN A 591 16.91 -12.72 19.33
CA GLN A 591 17.39 -13.90 18.60
C GLN A 591 16.76 -15.19 19.14
N ARG A 592 16.74 -15.36 20.47
CA ARG A 592 16.10 -16.51 21.13
C ARG A 592 14.62 -16.64 20.77
N SER A 593 13.87 -15.54 20.75
CA SER A 593 12.46 -15.58 20.41
C SER A 593 12.19 -15.98 18.95
N TRP A 594 13.08 -15.59 18.02
CA TRP A 594 13.01 -16.05 16.62
C TRP A 594 13.41 -17.52 16.49
N ALA A 595 14.46 -17.97 17.19
CA ALA A 595 14.85 -19.37 17.24
C ALA A 595 13.73 -20.26 17.78
N ILE A 596 13.00 -19.83 18.82
CA ILE A 596 11.82 -20.55 19.34
C ILE A 596 10.70 -20.62 18.30
N LYS A 597 10.41 -19.51 17.61
CA LYS A 597 9.41 -19.49 16.53
C LYS A 597 9.78 -20.47 15.40
N MET A 598 11.04 -20.48 15.01
CA MET A 598 11.58 -21.36 13.97
C MET A 598 11.47 -22.83 14.38
N ALA A 599 11.88 -23.18 15.60
CA ALA A 599 11.79 -24.53 16.14
C ALA A 599 10.34 -25.06 16.21
N ARG A 600 9.38 -24.20 16.59
CA ARG A 600 7.96 -24.57 16.70
C ARG A 600 7.23 -24.72 15.37
N ARG A 601 7.70 -24.08 14.30
CA ARG A 601 7.04 -24.12 12.96
C ARG A 601 7.53 -25.24 12.05
N SER A 602 8.59 -25.94 12.44
CA SER A 602 9.11 -27.10 11.73
C SER A 602 8.03 -28.16 11.49
N GLY A 603 7.86 -28.60 10.24
CA GLY A 603 6.96 -29.70 9.87
C GLY A 603 7.51 -31.10 10.22
N ALA A 604 6.74 -32.15 9.90
CA ALA A 604 7.12 -33.55 10.16
C ALA A 604 8.22 -34.10 9.23
N GLU A 605 8.63 -33.34 8.20
CA GLU A 605 9.63 -33.74 7.22
C GLU A 605 10.74 -32.68 7.22
N GLY A 606 11.91 -32.97 7.79
CA GLY A 606 13.08 -32.06 7.76
C GLY A 606 13.64 -31.58 9.10
N GLY A 607 13.33 -32.24 10.23
CA GLY A 607 13.85 -31.85 11.55
C GLY A 607 15.39 -31.80 11.63
N GLU A 608 16.10 -32.75 11.01
CA GLU A 608 17.57 -32.78 10.98
C GLU A 608 18.14 -31.57 10.22
N ILE A 609 17.58 -31.26 9.04
CA ILE A 609 17.96 -30.12 8.20
C ILE A 609 17.73 -28.80 8.96
N LEU A 610 16.62 -28.69 9.69
CA LEU A 610 16.35 -27.51 10.50
C LEU A 610 17.38 -27.32 11.60
N LEU A 611 17.79 -28.39 12.30
CA LEU A 611 18.80 -28.27 13.33
C LEU A 611 20.14 -27.80 12.74
N ASP A 612 20.54 -28.36 11.60
CA ASP A 612 21.75 -27.95 10.89
C ASP A 612 21.69 -26.47 10.46
N ASP A 613 20.54 -26.01 9.94
CA ASP A 613 20.32 -24.61 9.59
C ASP A 613 20.36 -23.69 10.82
N MET A 614 19.71 -24.08 11.93
CA MET A 614 19.73 -23.32 13.17
C MET A 614 21.16 -23.22 13.74
N ILE A 615 21.95 -24.28 13.60
CA ILE A 615 23.38 -24.28 13.94
C ILE A 615 24.17 -23.39 12.98
N LYS A 616 23.88 -23.43 11.66
CA LYS A 616 24.50 -22.53 10.66
C LYS A 616 24.26 -21.06 11.03
N LEU A 617 23.04 -20.71 11.41
CA LEU A 617 22.65 -19.36 11.86
C LEU A 617 23.36 -18.91 13.15
N SER A 618 23.83 -19.85 14.00
CA SER A 618 24.51 -19.54 15.27
C SER A 618 25.99 -19.17 15.16
N GLY A 619 26.56 -19.23 13.95
CA GLY A 619 27.98 -18.96 13.72
C GLY A 619 28.83 -20.22 13.87
N GLY A 620 29.37 -20.66 12.74
CA GLY A 620 30.20 -21.87 12.67
C GLY A 620 30.57 -22.32 11.26
N ALA A 621 29.93 -21.78 10.22
CA ALA A 621 30.20 -22.12 8.83
C ALA A 621 30.78 -20.97 7.97
N LEU A 622 30.63 -19.69 8.36
CA LEU A 622 31.07 -18.50 7.59
C LEU A 622 32.04 -17.60 8.38
N GLY A 623 33.20 -18.13 8.81
CA GLY A 623 34.29 -17.33 9.39
C GLY A 623 33.98 -16.60 10.71
N ASP A 624 34.68 -15.48 10.95
CA ASP A 624 34.52 -14.62 12.15
C ASP A 624 33.20 -13.83 12.19
N LEU A 625 32.39 -13.90 11.12
CA LEU A 625 31.12 -13.20 11.00
C LEU A 625 29.98 -13.97 11.66
N ARG A 626 29.19 -13.26 12.48
CA ARG A 626 28.07 -13.83 13.24
C ARG A 626 26.79 -13.83 12.40
N GLY A 627 26.16 -14.99 12.26
CA GLY A 627 24.83 -15.12 11.64
C GLY A 627 23.69 -14.62 12.53
N ALA A 628 22.44 -14.85 12.10
CA ALA A 628 21.23 -14.37 12.79
C ALA A 628 21.10 -14.76 14.28
N PHE A 629 21.68 -15.89 14.68
CA PHE A 629 21.68 -16.39 16.05
C PHE A 629 23.06 -16.31 16.68
N GLY A 630 23.94 -15.44 16.20
CA GLY A 630 25.33 -15.37 16.62
C GLY A 630 25.55 -14.99 18.09
N ALA A 631 24.53 -14.52 18.83
CA ALA A 631 24.62 -14.34 20.29
C ALA A 631 24.27 -15.61 21.08
N LEU A 632 23.63 -16.60 20.45
CA LEU A 632 23.25 -17.87 21.07
C LEU A 632 24.38 -18.89 20.93
N LYS A 633 24.68 -19.61 22.00
CA LYS A 633 25.64 -20.73 21.92
C LYS A 633 24.99 -21.91 21.20
N LYS A 634 25.79 -22.74 20.53
CA LYS A 634 25.33 -23.99 19.88
C LYS A 634 24.49 -24.86 20.81
N ASP A 635 24.94 -25.05 22.06
CA ASP A 635 24.21 -25.78 23.09
C ASP A 635 22.82 -25.19 23.40
N GLU A 636 22.69 -23.87 23.36
CA GLU A 636 21.43 -23.17 23.61
C GLU A 636 20.47 -23.33 22.43
N VAL A 637 20.97 -23.28 21.20
CA VAL A 637 20.20 -23.53 19.97
C VAL A 637 19.65 -24.95 19.95
N ILE A 638 20.47 -25.95 20.29
CA ILE A 638 20.05 -27.36 20.41
C ILE A 638 18.97 -27.51 21.48
N ARG A 639 19.10 -26.84 22.63
CA ARG A 639 18.06 -26.85 23.69
C ARG A 639 16.74 -26.26 23.20
N ILE A 640 16.78 -25.13 22.51
CA ILE A 640 15.58 -24.47 21.95
C ILE A 640 14.91 -25.36 20.90
N PHE A 641 15.71 -26.00 20.04
CA PHE A 641 15.20 -26.94 19.04
C PHE A 641 14.52 -28.14 19.70
N PHE A 642 15.17 -28.75 20.69
CA PHE A 642 14.61 -29.87 21.46
C PHE A 642 13.31 -29.50 22.18
N GLU A 643 13.27 -28.35 22.85
CA GLU A 643 12.06 -27.81 23.47
C GLU A 643 10.94 -27.58 22.45
N GLY A 644 11.27 -27.11 21.24
CA GLY A 644 10.33 -26.97 20.13
C GLY A 644 9.77 -28.30 19.62
N LEU A 645 10.60 -29.35 19.51
CA LEU A 645 10.15 -30.70 19.17
C LEU A 645 9.18 -31.26 20.21
N LEU A 646 9.50 -31.11 21.50
CA LEU A 646 8.64 -31.55 22.60
C LEU A 646 7.31 -30.80 22.60
N SER A 647 7.34 -29.46 22.48
CA SER A 647 6.14 -28.61 22.48
C SER A 647 5.22 -28.85 21.28
N SER A 648 5.76 -29.38 20.18
CA SER A 648 4.99 -29.77 18.98
C SER A 648 4.51 -31.22 19.00
N GLY A 649 4.77 -31.97 20.08
CA GLY A 649 4.34 -33.36 20.24
C GLY A 649 5.10 -34.37 19.39
N ARG A 650 6.26 -34.00 18.83
CA ARG A 650 7.09 -34.85 17.95
C ARG A 650 8.11 -35.65 18.77
N PHE A 651 7.60 -36.59 19.56
CA PHE A 651 8.41 -37.36 20.51
C PHE A 651 9.36 -38.35 19.84
N ASP A 652 9.00 -38.91 18.68
CA ASP A 652 9.84 -39.84 17.92
C ASP A 652 11.15 -39.16 17.46
N MET A 653 11.03 -37.96 16.86
CA MET A 653 12.19 -37.16 16.47
C MET A 653 13.04 -36.72 17.66
N ALA A 654 12.40 -36.35 18.78
CA ALA A 654 13.10 -36.00 20.00
C ALA A 654 13.90 -37.19 20.54
N HIS A 655 13.37 -38.41 20.45
CA HIS A 655 14.07 -39.64 20.83
C HIS A 655 15.24 -39.94 19.88
N ASP A 656 15.05 -39.81 18.57
CA ASP A 656 16.09 -40.04 17.56
C ASP A 656 17.25 -39.04 17.70
N MET A 657 16.95 -37.77 18.00
CA MET A 657 17.95 -36.72 18.26
C MET A 657 18.85 -37.04 19.47
N LEU A 658 18.32 -37.73 20.48
CA LEU A 658 19.05 -38.12 21.68
C LEU A 658 19.85 -39.42 21.52
N ASN A 659 19.50 -40.27 20.56
CA ASN A 659 20.15 -41.54 20.28
C ASN A 659 20.71 -41.64 18.83
N PRO A 660 21.53 -40.67 18.37
CA PRO A 660 22.18 -40.78 17.07
C PRO A 660 23.14 -41.96 17.07
N ARG A 661 23.15 -42.74 15.98
CA ARG A 661 23.99 -43.95 15.86
C ARG A 661 25.48 -43.61 16.01
N GLY A 662 26.04 -43.88 17.20
CA GLY A 662 27.49 -43.81 17.46
C GLY A 662 28.05 -42.44 17.86
N ILE A 663 27.22 -41.45 18.18
CA ILE A 663 27.64 -40.10 18.62
C ILE A 663 27.12 -39.87 20.05
N PRO A 664 27.89 -39.24 20.97
CA PRO A 664 27.37 -38.86 22.27
C PRO A 664 26.14 -37.95 22.13
N PRO A 665 25.15 -38.06 23.04
CA PRO A 665 23.94 -37.26 22.96
C PRO A 665 24.29 -35.76 23.00
N PRO A 666 23.63 -34.93 22.17
CA PRO A 666 23.94 -33.50 22.06
C PRO A 666 23.54 -32.69 23.30
N LEU A 667 22.75 -33.27 24.21
CA LEU A 667 22.30 -32.67 25.46
C LEU A 667 22.63 -33.56 26.66
N SER A 668 22.85 -32.95 27.83
CA SER A 668 23.04 -33.69 29.08
C SER A 668 21.73 -34.33 29.55
N THR A 669 21.83 -35.45 30.26
CA THR A 669 20.69 -36.18 30.83
C THR A 669 19.81 -35.28 31.71
N ASP A 670 20.42 -34.41 32.49
CA ASP A 670 19.73 -33.50 33.42
C ASP A 670 18.96 -32.39 32.66
N ALA A 671 19.52 -31.91 31.54
CA ALA A 671 18.85 -30.93 30.68
C ALA A 671 17.63 -31.54 29.98
N VAL A 672 17.75 -32.79 29.50
CA VAL A 672 16.65 -33.53 28.89
C VAL A 672 15.53 -33.80 29.90
N GLU A 673 15.87 -34.26 31.10
CA GLU A 673 14.90 -34.52 32.17
C GLU A 673 14.11 -33.26 32.54
N SER A 674 14.81 -32.15 32.78
CA SER A 674 14.18 -30.89 33.17
C SER A 674 13.27 -30.32 32.07
N LEU A 675 13.67 -30.38 30.80
CA LEU A 675 12.86 -29.94 29.66
C LEU A 675 11.63 -30.82 29.45
N CYS A 676 11.77 -32.14 29.51
CA CYS A 676 10.63 -33.06 29.35
C CYS A 676 9.62 -32.89 30.49
N LEU A 677 10.07 -32.69 31.73
CA LEU A 677 9.18 -32.42 32.86
C LEU A 677 8.46 -31.07 32.71
N ALA A 678 9.15 -30.03 32.24
CA ALA A 678 8.54 -28.71 32.02
C ALA A 678 7.45 -28.78 30.95
N VAL A 679 7.75 -29.38 29.79
CA VAL A 679 6.79 -29.50 28.68
C VAL A 679 5.64 -30.44 29.01
N SER A 680 5.90 -31.57 29.69
CA SER A 680 4.84 -32.46 30.18
C SER A 680 3.88 -31.75 31.13
N ARG A 681 4.40 -30.89 32.01
CA ARG A 681 3.58 -30.06 32.91
C ARG A 681 2.75 -29.04 32.16
N GLU A 682 3.32 -28.38 31.16
CA GLU A 682 2.60 -27.43 30.29
C GLU A 682 1.44 -28.12 29.56
N PHE A 683 1.67 -29.28 28.94
CA PHE A 683 0.60 -30.06 28.31
C PHE A 683 -0.48 -30.47 29.31
N TYR A 684 -0.10 -30.90 30.52
CA TYR A 684 -1.06 -31.24 31.54
C TYR A 684 -1.87 -30.02 32.02
N ASP A 685 -1.23 -28.88 32.23
CA ASP A 685 -1.89 -27.66 32.74
C ASP A 685 -2.87 -27.10 31.71
N ASN A 686 -2.59 -27.29 30.42
CA ASN A 686 -3.47 -26.93 29.30
C ASN A 686 -4.58 -27.98 29.03
N ALA A 687 -4.49 -29.19 29.60
CA ALA A 687 -5.42 -30.27 29.30
C ALA A 687 -6.84 -29.99 29.82
N THR A 688 -7.82 -30.06 28.91
CA THR A 688 -9.25 -29.89 29.24
C THR A 688 -9.89 -31.13 29.83
N SER A 689 -9.32 -32.31 29.58
CA SER A 689 -9.79 -33.60 30.09
C SER A 689 -8.65 -34.36 30.75
N GLY A 690 -8.96 -35.12 31.81
CA GLY A 690 -7.96 -35.97 32.48
C GLY A 690 -7.65 -37.28 31.77
N ASN A 691 -8.26 -37.57 30.62
CA ASN A 691 -8.10 -38.87 29.96
C ASN A 691 -6.72 -38.99 29.32
N ILE A 692 -5.91 -39.92 29.84
CA ILE A 692 -4.56 -40.25 29.37
C ILE A 692 -4.47 -40.63 27.88
N HIS A 693 -5.55 -41.06 27.25
CA HIS A 693 -5.56 -41.50 25.85
C HIS A 693 -5.98 -40.42 24.85
N SER A 694 -6.32 -39.20 25.30
CA SER A 694 -6.84 -38.15 24.43
C SER A 694 -6.32 -36.75 24.76
N GLY A 695 -6.12 -35.93 23.72
CA GLY A 695 -5.75 -34.52 23.84
C GLY A 695 -4.38 -34.31 24.47
N ASP A 696 -4.20 -33.15 25.12
CA ASP A 696 -2.91 -32.76 25.71
C ASP A 696 -2.47 -33.69 26.85
N MET A 697 -3.40 -34.39 27.50
CA MET A 697 -3.06 -35.36 28.53
C MET A 697 -2.31 -36.58 27.97
N LYS A 698 -2.64 -36.99 26.74
CA LYS A 698 -1.88 -38.02 26.00
C LYS A 698 -0.48 -37.52 25.68
N LEU A 699 -0.35 -36.29 25.18
CA LEU A 699 0.94 -35.67 24.86
C LEU A 699 1.81 -35.50 26.12
N ALA A 700 1.22 -35.09 27.24
CA ALA A 700 1.91 -34.99 28.53
C ALA A 700 2.48 -36.34 28.99
N TYR A 701 1.74 -37.43 28.77
CA TYR A 701 2.17 -38.79 29.11
C TYR A 701 3.23 -39.33 28.14
N GLU A 702 3.04 -39.14 26.83
CA GLU A 702 3.99 -39.58 25.80
C GLU A 702 5.32 -38.82 25.87
N CYS A 703 5.31 -37.54 26.24
CA CYS A 703 6.50 -36.73 26.48
C CYS A 703 7.44 -37.35 27.52
N LEU A 704 6.89 -38.05 28.53
CA LEU A 704 7.67 -38.69 29.59
C LEU A 704 8.30 -40.03 29.16
N ASN A 705 8.03 -40.52 27.95
CA ASN A 705 8.70 -41.69 27.37
C ASN A 705 10.02 -41.33 26.66
N VAL A 706 10.25 -40.05 26.36
CA VAL A 706 11.48 -39.56 25.71
C VAL A 706 12.71 -39.66 26.64
N PRO A 707 12.69 -39.17 27.90
CA PRO A 707 13.83 -39.27 28.79
C PRO A 707 13.99 -40.69 29.36
N LEU A 708 15.19 -40.99 29.88
CA LEU A 708 15.40 -42.18 30.70
C LEU A 708 14.51 -42.13 31.96
N PRO A 709 14.04 -43.29 32.48
CA PRO A 709 13.13 -43.35 33.61
C PRO A 709 13.83 -42.97 34.93
N THR A 710 13.91 -41.67 35.21
CA THR A 710 14.40 -41.12 36.48
C THR A 710 13.28 -41.11 37.53
N PRO A 711 13.61 -41.05 38.84
CA PRO A 711 12.59 -41.02 39.88
C PRO A 711 11.64 -39.82 39.78
N ALA A 712 12.06 -38.67 39.22
CA ALA A 712 11.17 -37.53 39.03
C ALA A 712 10.21 -37.74 37.85
N VAL A 713 10.69 -38.30 36.73
CA VAL A 713 9.86 -38.67 35.57
C VAL A 713 8.82 -39.72 35.96
N ILE A 714 9.21 -40.75 36.72
CA ILE A 714 8.29 -41.79 37.20
C ILE A 714 7.20 -41.18 38.10
N LYS A 715 7.56 -40.27 39.01
CA LYS A 715 6.57 -39.59 39.88
C LYS A 715 5.58 -38.74 39.09
N GLU A 716 6.05 -37.97 38.11
CA GLU A 716 5.17 -37.17 37.26
C GLU A 716 4.25 -38.06 36.41
N ARG A 717 4.78 -39.17 35.86
CA ARG A 717 4.00 -40.14 35.09
C ARG A 717 2.92 -40.81 35.94
N GLU A 718 3.27 -41.25 37.15
CA GLU A 718 2.31 -41.80 38.11
C GLU A 718 1.22 -40.77 38.47
N PHE A 719 1.58 -39.49 38.59
CA PHE A 719 0.62 -38.43 38.86
C PHE A 719 -0.37 -38.21 37.70
N ILE A 720 0.09 -38.29 36.45
CA ILE A 720 -0.78 -38.25 35.26
C ILE A 720 -1.76 -39.43 35.26
N GLU A 721 -1.28 -40.64 35.57
CA GLU A 721 -2.13 -41.83 35.70
C GLU A 721 -3.15 -41.70 36.85
N ALA A 722 -2.75 -41.09 37.97
CA ALA A 722 -3.65 -40.80 39.08
C ALA A 722 -4.75 -39.82 38.66
N THR A 723 -4.39 -38.77 37.92
CA THR A 723 -5.33 -37.76 37.39
C THR A 723 -6.37 -38.39 36.47
N SER A 724 -5.94 -39.26 35.55
CA SER A 724 -6.85 -40.00 34.67
C SER A 724 -7.86 -40.85 35.44
N ARG A 725 -7.41 -41.50 36.51
CA ARG A 725 -8.29 -42.29 37.38
C ARG A 725 -9.25 -41.41 38.19
N ILE A 726 -8.80 -40.27 38.72
CA ILE A 726 -9.68 -39.33 39.43
C ILE A 726 -10.80 -38.85 38.51
N CYS A 727 -10.46 -38.46 37.28
CA CYS A 727 -11.44 -38.01 36.31
C CYS A 727 -12.40 -39.13 35.87
N ALA A 728 -11.96 -40.40 35.85
CA ALA A 728 -12.82 -41.54 35.57
C ALA A 728 -13.92 -41.78 36.63
N PHE A 729 -13.73 -41.31 37.88
CA PHE A 729 -14.75 -41.33 38.93
C PHE A 729 -15.73 -40.15 38.86
N ASN A 730 -15.70 -39.33 37.79
CA ASN A 730 -16.60 -38.19 37.56
C ASN A 730 -16.68 -37.22 38.75
N VAL A 731 -15.55 -36.96 39.41
CA VAL A 731 -15.47 -36.04 40.55
C VAL A 731 -15.86 -34.63 40.11
N VAL A 732 -16.82 -34.03 40.80
CA VAL A 732 -17.30 -32.67 40.52
C VAL A 732 -16.63 -31.65 41.43
N SER A 733 -16.15 -30.56 40.84
CA SER A 733 -15.59 -29.41 41.58
C SER A 733 -16.70 -28.48 42.07
N ARG A 734 -17.74 -28.30 41.23
CA ARG A 734 -18.98 -27.57 41.51
C ARG A 734 -20.17 -28.38 40.96
N PRO A 735 -21.41 -28.16 41.44
CA PRO A 735 -22.57 -28.88 40.92
C PRO A 735 -22.63 -28.81 39.38
N GLY A 736 -22.48 -29.96 38.71
CA GLY A 736 -22.52 -30.08 37.25
C GLY A 736 -21.21 -29.81 36.50
N VAL A 737 -20.10 -29.47 37.16
CA VAL A 737 -18.79 -29.20 36.51
C VAL A 737 -17.75 -30.23 36.98
N PRO A 738 -17.19 -31.07 36.08
CA PRO A 738 -16.15 -32.02 36.43
C PRO A 738 -14.85 -31.29 36.81
N ILE A 739 -14.07 -31.88 37.71
CA ILE A 739 -12.77 -31.35 38.10
C ILE A 739 -11.79 -31.39 36.92
N THR A 740 -11.04 -30.29 36.72
CA THR A 740 -10.03 -30.22 35.66
C THR A 740 -8.67 -30.73 36.14
N PRO A 741 -7.78 -31.19 35.24
CA PRO A 741 -6.42 -31.58 35.60
C PRO A 741 -5.66 -30.48 36.37
N LEU A 742 -5.76 -29.23 35.94
CA LEU A 742 -5.16 -28.08 36.60
C LEU A 742 -5.66 -27.92 38.04
N GLU A 743 -6.96 -28.07 38.28
CA GLU A 743 -7.53 -28.03 39.64
C GLU A 743 -6.96 -29.15 40.51
N ILE A 744 -6.83 -30.37 39.98
CA ILE A 744 -6.23 -31.52 40.71
C ILE A 744 -4.79 -31.21 41.13
N ARG A 745 -3.99 -30.60 40.26
CA ARG A 745 -2.58 -30.25 40.55
C ARG A 745 -2.43 -29.13 41.58
N LEU A 746 -3.39 -28.20 41.64
CA LEU A 746 -3.38 -27.08 42.59
C LEU A 746 -3.86 -27.46 44.00
N VAL A 747 -4.41 -28.67 44.21
CA VAL A 747 -4.84 -29.12 45.54
C VAL A 747 -3.66 -29.30 46.48
N LYS A 748 -3.63 -28.53 47.57
CA LYS A 748 -2.59 -28.58 48.62
C LYS A 748 -2.58 -29.92 49.37
N ASP A 749 -3.75 -30.38 49.81
CA ASP A 749 -3.90 -31.69 50.45
C ASP A 749 -4.38 -32.73 49.43
N ARG A 750 -3.43 -33.45 48.84
CA ARG A 750 -3.70 -34.45 47.81
C ARG A 750 -4.54 -35.62 48.32
N LEU A 751 -4.54 -35.93 49.62
CA LEU A 751 -5.36 -37.01 50.18
C LEU A 751 -6.85 -36.63 50.22
N SER A 752 -7.18 -35.34 50.31
CA SER A 752 -8.56 -34.87 50.25
C SER A 752 -9.29 -35.24 48.94
N LEU A 753 -8.55 -35.47 47.85
CA LEU A 753 -9.10 -35.94 46.57
C LEU A 753 -9.75 -37.33 46.70
N VAL A 754 -9.20 -38.20 47.55
CA VAL A 754 -9.76 -39.53 47.82
C VAL A 754 -11.10 -39.41 48.53
N GLY A 755 -11.21 -38.52 49.52
CA GLY A 755 -12.49 -38.23 50.17
C GLY A 755 -13.54 -37.66 49.20
N ARG A 756 -13.12 -36.84 48.23
CA ARG A 756 -14.01 -36.34 47.16
C ARG A 756 -14.48 -37.44 46.21
N ILE A 757 -13.63 -38.41 45.86
CA ILE A 757 -14.02 -39.57 45.05
C ILE A 757 -15.08 -40.39 45.79
N LEU A 758 -14.82 -40.72 47.05
CA LEU A 758 -15.71 -41.55 47.88
C LEU A 758 -17.07 -40.91 48.15
N SER A 759 -17.15 -39.57 48.17
CA SER A 759 -18.43 -38.85 48.29
C SER A 759 -19.16 -38.65 46.96
N SER A 760 -18.46 -38.70 45.82
CA SER A 760 -19.06 -38.49 44.50
C SER A 760 -19.63 -39.78 43.90
N THR A 761 -19.07 -40.94 44.24
CA THR A 761 -19.49 -42.25 43.72
C THR A 761 -19.81 -43.20 44.86
N GLU A 762 -21.07 -43.63 44.97
CA GLU A 762 -21.56 -44.50 46.06
C GLU A 762 -20.82 -45.86 46.09
N ASP A 763 -20.48 -46.45 44.95
CA ASP A 763 -19.82 -47.76 44.88
C ASP A 763 -18.28 -47.72 45.01
N ALA A 764 -17.66 -46.54 45.11
CA ALA A 764 -16.20 -46.42 45.05
C ALA A 764 -15.49 -47.16 46.19
N TYR A 765 -16.10 -47.24 47.38
CA TYR A 765 -15.50 -47.89 48.55
C TYR A 765 -15.25 -49.41 48.34
N LYS A 766 -16.00 -50.07 47.45
CA LYS A 766 -15.83 -51.49 47.10
C LYS A 766 -14.51 -51.76 46.36
N HIS A 767 -13.91 -50.74 45.75
CA HIS A 767 -12.67 -50.85 44.99
C HIS A 767 -11.44 -50.42 45.82
N THR A 768 -11.31 -50.98 47.03
CA THR A 768 -10.25 -50.62 48.00
C THR A 768 -8.85 -50.63 47.37
N GLN A 769 -8.52 -51.65 46.58
CA GLN A 769 -7.20 -51.78 45.98
C GLN A 769 -6.91 -50.71 44.91
N VAL A 770 -7.93 -50.24 44.18
CA VAL A 770 -7.81 -49.17 43.17
C VAL A 770 -7.55 -47.83 43.85
N ILE A 771 -8.24 -47.57 44.98
CA ILE A 771 -8.04 -46.34 45.76
C ILE A 771 -6.66 -46.31 46.42
N LEU A 772 -6.19 -47.44 46.95
CA LEU A 772 -4.83 -47.54 47.50
C LEU A 772 -3.75 -47.35 46.43
N ASP A 773 -3.96 -47.91 45.23
CA ASP A 773 -3.06 -47.67 44.09
C ASP A 773 -3.10 -46.20 43.63
N LEU A 774 -4.25 -45.53 43.72
CA LEU A 774 -4.37 -44.09 43.47
C LEU A 774 -3.59 -43.26 44.50
N VAL A 775 -3.69 -43.59 45.79
CA VAL A 775 -2.95 -42.93 46.88
C VAL A 775 -1.44 -43.07 46.68
N ALA A 776 -0.98 -44.25 46.29
CA ALA A 776 0.42 -44.47 45.95
C ALA A 776 0.88 -43.54 44.80
N LYS A 777 0.08 -43.44 43.74
CA LYS A 777 0.37 -42.61 42.56
C LYS A 777 0.23 -41.09 42.78
N LEU A 778 -0.53 -40.65 43.79
CA LEU A 778 -0.61 -39.23 44.19
C LEU A 778 0.66 -38.71 44.87
N GLY A 779 1.63 -39.59 45.15
CA GLY A 779 2.93 -39.26 45.74
C GLY A 779 3.15 -39.86 47.12
N PHE A 780 2.23 -40.67 47.64
CA PHE A 780 2.32 -41.32 48.96
C PHE A 780 2.79 -42.78 48.88
N ARG A 781 3.50 -43.14 47.81
CA ARG A 781 4.05 -44.49 47.64
C ARG A 781 4.98 -44.83 48.80
N GLY A 782 4.61 -45.85 49.58
CA GLY A 782 5.38 -46.30 50.74
C GLY A 782 5.18 -45.44 51.99
N ASP A 783 4.17 -44.56 52.03
CA ASP A 783 3.78 -43.81 53.23
C ASP A 783 2.64 -44.54 53.99
N PRO A 784 2.95 -45.26 55.08
CA PRO A 784 1.95 -45.97 55.86
C PRO A 784 0.94 -45.03 56.57
N ALA A 785 1.29 -43.77 56.86
CA ALA A 785 0.36 -42.84 57.52
C ALA A 785 -0.74 -42.38 56.54
N ALA A 786 -0.37 -42.06 55.31
CA ALA A 786 -1.32 -41.78 54.23
C ALA A 786 -2.19 -43.00 53.88
N GLU A 787 -1.62 -44.20 53.87
CA GLU A 787 -2.36 -45.46 53.65
C GLU A 787 -3.44 -45.66 54.72
N VAL A 788 -3.11 -45.44 56.01
CA VAL A 788 -4.07 -45.53 57.12
C VAL A 788 -5.20 -44.51 56.98
N LYS A 789 -4.87 -43.24 56.66
CA LYS A 789 -5.89 -42.20 56.42
C LYS A 789 -6.81 -42.54 55.25
N ALA A 790 -6.28 -43.07 54.16
CA ALA A 790 -7.10 -43.50 53.03
C ALA A 790 -8.01 -44.68 53.37
N LEU A 791 -7.50 -45.67 54.11
CA LEU A 791 -8.30 -46.81 54.59
C LEU A 791 -9.43 -46.34 55.53
N ALA A 792 -9.17 -45.35 56.39
CA ALA A 792 -10.20 -44.75 57.23
C ALA A 792 -11.29 -44.06 56.40
N MET A 793 -10.92 -43.25 55.40
CA MET A 793 -11.91 -42.63 54.50
C MET A 793 -12.77 -43.68 53.78
N ILE A 794 -12.18 -44.81 53.35
CA ILE A 794 -12.92 -45.92 52.73
C ILE A 794 -13.87 -46.58 53.74
N ALA A 795 -13.42 -46.81 54.97
CA ALA A 795 -14.24 -47.40 56.03
C ALA A 795 -15.43 -46.50 56.40
N ASP A 796 -15.23 -45.18 56.46
CA ASP A 796 -16.29 -44.19 56.70
C ASP A 796 -17.31 -44.12 55.56
N ALA A 797 -16.86 -44.25 54.31
CA ALA A 797 -17.73 -44.31 53.14
C ALA A 797 -18.56 -45.61 53.10
N ALA A 798 -17.93 -46.75 53.42
CA ALA A 798 -18.62 -48.04 53.55
C ALA A 798 -19.65 -48.02 54.68
N LEU A 799 -19.30 -47.40 55.82
CA LEU A 799 -20.21 -47.16 56.94
C LEU A 799 -21.43 -46.32 56.54
N SER A 800 -21.20 -45.25 55.77
CA SER A 800 -22.27 -44.37 55.29
C SER A 800 -23.21 -45.05 54.29
N SER A 801 -22.71 -46.09 53.60
CA SER A 801 -23.47 -46.91 52.64
C SER A 801 -24.05 -48.18 53.27
N GLU A 802 -23.99 -48.32 54.60
CA GLU A 802 -24.45 -49.48 55.38
C GLU A 802 -23.78 -50.82 55.03
N ASP A 803 -22.59 -50.79 54.41
CA ASP A 803 -21.82 -51.98 54.04
C ASP A 803 -20.78 -52.31 55.13
N PHE A 804 -21.29 -52.91 56.20
CA PHE A 804 -20.50 -53.18 57.40
C PHE A 804 -19.45 -54.28 57.23
N GLU A 805 -19.62 -55.18 56.25
CA GLU A 805 -18.65 -56.25 55.96
C GLU A 805 -17.36 -55.66 55.37
N VAL A 806 -17.50 -54.80 54.34
CA VAL A 806 -16.36 -54.09 53.74
C VAL A 806 -15.73 -53.12 54.75
N ALA A 807 -16.55 -52.41 55.54
CA ALA A 807 -16.04 -51.51 56.58
C ALA A 807 -15.19 -52.25 57.63
N ALA A 808 -15.60 -53.44 58.05
CA ALA A 808 -14.85 -54.26 59.01
C ALA A 808 -13.55 -54.82 58.41
N GLU A 809 -13.58 -55.30 57.17
CA GLU A 809 -12.39 -55.79 56.47
C GLU A 809 -11.33 -54.69 56.30
N VAL A 810 -11.74 -53.52 55.80
CA VAL A 810 -10.88 -52.35 55.59
C VAL A 810 -10.31 -51.84 56.92
N SER A 811 -11.13 -51.80 57.97
CA SER A 811 -10.67 -51.42 59.32
C SER A 811 -9.65 -52.39 59.89
N MET A 812 -9.81 -53.71 59.69
CA MET A 812 -8.79 -54.69 60.09
C MET A 812 -7.49 -54.53 59.29
N ARG A 813 -7.57 -54.19 58.00
CA ARG A 813 -6.39 -53.88 57.18
C ARG A 813 -5.69 -52.61 57.66
N MET A 814 -6.46 -51.59 58.03
CA MET A 814 -5.97 -50.33 58.60
C MET A 814 -5.23 -50.54 59.93
N VAL A 815 -5.75 -51.38 60.83
CA VAL A 815 -5.07 -51.70 62.10
C VAL A 815 -3.74 -52.43 61.84
N LYS A 816 -3.68 -53.32 60.83
CA LYS A 816 -2.44 -54.00 60.45
C LYS A 816 -1.39 -53.06 59.87
N THR A 817 -1.80 -52.03 59.11
CA THR A 817 -0.87 -51.01 58.58
C THR A 817 -0.46 -50.03 59.67
N ALA A 818 -1.37 -49.60 60.54
CA ALA A 818 -1.09 -48.78 61.72
C ALA A 818 -0.15 -49.50 62.71
N ALA A 819 -0.22 -50.83 62.82
CA ALA A 819 0.73 -51.59 63.62
C ALA A 819 2.19 -51.46 63.14
N LYS A 820 2.41 -51.21 61.83
CA LYS A 820 3.74 -50.95 61.26
C LYS A 820 4.28 -49.57 61.63
N LEU A 821 3.40 -48.64 62.03
CA LEU A 821 3.75 -47.29 62.50
C LEU A 821 4.09 -47.24 63.99
N ARG A 822 3.79 -48.31 64.76
CA ARG A 822 4.09 -48.35 66.20
C ARG A 822 5.59 -48.20 66.44
N GLY A 823 5.98 -47.11 67.09
CA GLY A 823 7.37 -46.76 67.42
C GLY A 823 7.98 -45.62 66.59
N SER A 824 7.22 -45.01 65.67
CA SER A 824 7.64 -43.78 64.97
C SER A 824 7.04 -42.55 65.64
N ASP A 825 7.87 -41.68 66.24
CA ASP A 825 7.44 -40.43 66.90
C ASP A 825 7.18 -39.29 65.91
N THR A 826 6.56 -39.57 64.76
CA THR A 826 6.21 -38.53 63.78
C THR A 826 4.80 -38.02 64.02
N ALA A 827 4.56 -36.72 63.79
CA ALA A 827 3.21 -36.13 63.92
C ALA A 827 2.19 -36.85 63.02
N ALA A 828 2.60 -37.26 61.81
CA ALA A 828 1.76 -38.02 60.88
C ALA A 828 1.40 -39.43 61.40
N ALA A 829 2.30 -40.09 62.15
CA ALA A 829 2.01 -41.39 62.77
C ALA A 829 1.02 -41.27 63.93
N HIS A 830 1.11 -40.19 64.72
CA HIS A 830 0.15 -39.88 65.78
C HIS A 830 -1.24 -39.62 65.19
N GLU A 831 -1.34 -38.75 64.18
CA GLU A 831 -2.59 -38.49 63.48
C GLU A 831 -3.19 -39.75 62.83
N ALA A 832 -2.37 -40.60 62.22
CA ALA A 832 -2.84 -41.86 61.64
C ALA A 832 -3.36 -42.83 62.72
N THR A 833 -2.72 -42.86 63.89
CA THR A 833 -3.17 -43.68 65.03
C THR A 833 -4.48 -43.16 65.61
N GLU A 834 -4.62 -41.83 65.70
CA GLU A 834 -5.85 -41.14 66.11
C GLU A 834 -7.03 -41.49 65.19
N VAL A 835 -6.84 -41.36 63.88
CA VAL A 835 -7.84 -41.71 62.88
C VAL A 835 -8.19 -43.21 62.96
N CYS A 836 -7.20 -44.07 63.19
CA CYS A 836 -7.38 -45.52 63.25
C CYS A 836 -8.26 -45.97 64.43
N TRP A 837 -7.98 -45.50 65.67
CA TRP A 837 -8.79 -45.90 66.83
C TRP A 837 -10.21 -45.31 66.76
N HIS A 838 -10.35 -44.09 66.23
CA HIS A 838 -11.65 -43.43 66.09
C HIS A 838 -12.57 -44.17 65.12
N THR A 839 -12.04 -44.57 63.96
CA THR A 839 -12.78 -45.37 62.95
C THR A 839 -13.18 -46.73 63.52
N CYS A 840 -12.26 -47.42 64.24
CA CYS A 840 -12.55 -48.70 64.89
C CYS A 840 -13.63 -48.57 65.97
N TYR A 841 -13.61 -47.48 66.75
CA TYR A 841 -14.62 -47.18 67.77
C TYR A 841 -15.99 -46.87 67.15
N GLN A 842 -16.03 -46.06 66.07
CA GLN A 842 -17.26 -45.72 65.35
C GLN A 842 -17.94 -46.97 64.78
N LEU A 843 -17.20 -47.83 64.09
CA LEU A 843 -17.73 -49.09 63.53
C LEU A 843 -18.16 -50.07 64.63
N GLY A 844 -17.39 -50.17 65.72
CA GLY A 844 -17.70 -51.04 66.85
C GLY A 844 -18.99 -50.66 67.60
N ARG A 845 -19.37 -49.38 67.60
CA ARG A 845 -20.57 -48.86 68.29
C ARG A 845 -21.87 -49.06 67.51
N GLN A 846 -21.82 -49.25 66.18
CA GLN A 846 -23.03 -49.28 65.36
C GLN A 846 -23.96 -50.43 65.74
N THR A 847 -25.25 -50.17 65.92
CA THR A 847 -26.22 -51.20 66.32
C THR A 847 -26.62 -52.10 65.15
N GLU A 848 -26.64 -51.59 63.91
CA GLU A 848 -27.10 -52.35 62.73
C GLU A 848 -26.13 -53.48 62.30
N PHE A 849 -24.86 -53.41 62.68
CA PHE A 849 -23.88 -54.42 62.28
C PHE A 849 -24.10 -55.76 63.01
N ALA A 850 -24.48 -56.82 62.30
CA ALA A 850 -24.87 -58.09 62.93
C ALA A 850 -23.70 -58.89 63.54
N ASP A 851 -22.47 -58.74 63.03
CA ASP A 851 -21.32 -59.52 63.50
C ASP A 851 -20.74 -58.98 64.83
N THR A 852 -21.30 -59.50 65.92
CA THR A 852 -20.83 -59.24 67.29
C THR A 852 -19.37 -59.61 67.53
N LYS A 853 -18.82 -60.61 66.81
CA LYS A 853 -17.41 -61.01 66.97
C LYS A 853 -16.49 -59.96 66.34
N ALA A 854 -16.80 -59.51 65.13
CA ALA A 854 -16.06 -58.44 64.48
C ALA A 854 -16.11 -57.12 65.27
N LYS A 855 -17.28 -56.75 65.83
CA LYS A 855 -17.42 -55.59 66.73
C LYS A 855 -16.50 -55.64 67.95
N MET A 856 -16.47 -56.79 68.64
CA MET A 856 -15.61 -56.96 69.80
C MET A 856 -14.12 -56.87 69.43
N THR A 857 -13.72 -57.40 68.27
CA THR A 857 -12.33 -57.29 67.80
C THR A 857 -11.95 -55.86 67.42
N LEU A 858 -12.86 -55.10 66.81
CA LEU A 858 -12.61 -53.69 66.45
C LEU A 858 -12.50 -52.81 67.70
N LEU A 859 -13.37 -53.01 68.71
CA LEU A 859 -13.27 -52.31 69.98
C LEU A 859 -12.03 -52.72 70.79
N ALA A 860 -11.60 -53.97 70.70
CA ALA A 860 -10.33 -54.41 71.29
C ALA A 860 -9.13 -53.69 70.66
N HIS A 861 -9.09 -53.58 69.32
CA HIS A 861 -8.07 -52.82 68.62
C HIS A 861 -8.16 -51.31 68.88
N ALA A 862 -9.36 -50.76 69.07
CA ALA A 862 -9.53 -49.37 69.50
C ALA A 862 -8.91 -49.15 70.89
N LEU A 863 -9.11 -50.07 71.85
CA LEU A 863 -8.48 -49.99 73.18
C LEU A 863 -6.95 -50.08 73.13
N GLU A 864 -6.38 -50.81 72.17
CA GLU A 864 -4.92 -50.90 71.97
C GLU A 864 -4.29 -49.61 71.43
N LEU A 865 -5.05 -48.79 70.71
CA LEU A 865 -4.56 -47.62 69.97
C LEU A 865 -5.02 -46.28 70.56
N CYS A 866 -6.04 -46.31 71.42
CA CYS A 866 -6.68 -45.13 71.99
C CYS A 866 -5.77 -44.39 72.99
N PRO A 867 -5.77 -43.04 73.01
CA PRO A 867 -5.12 -42.26 74.05
C PRO A 867 -5.77 -42.52 75.42
N PRO A 868 -5.02 -42.35 76.54
CA PRO A 868 -5.49 -42.72 77.88
C PRO A 868 -6.77 -41.99 78.32
N GLU A 869 -7.07 -40.83 77.72
CA GLU A 869 -8.24 -40.01 78.02
C GLU A 869 -9.56 -40.67 77.57
N ASN A 870 -9.56 -41.36 76.42
CA ASN A 870 -10.78 -41.87 75.78
C ASN A 870 -11.03 -43.37 76.06
N VAL A 871 -10.16 -44.02 76.84
CA VAL A 871 -10.26 -45.46 77.16
C VAL A 871 -11.58 -45.81 77.84
N ASN A 872 -12.08 -44.93 78.71
CA ASN A 872 -13.34 -45.16 79.42
C ASN A 872 -14.53 -45.26 78.46
N ASP A 873 -14.59 -44.40 77.44
CA ASP A 873 -15.68 -44.37 76.47
C ASP A 873 -15.70 -45.65 75.63
N VAL A 874 -14.52 -46.09 75.14
CA VAL A 874 -14.39 -47.35 74.40
C VAL A 874 -14.73 -48.55 75.29
N LEU A 875 -14.31 -48.57 76.56
CA LEU A 875 -14.63 -49.64 77.52
C LEU A 875 -16.13 -49.71 77.83
N THR A 876 -16.85 -48.58 77.89
CA THR A 876 -18.30 -48.60 78.11
C THR A 876 -19.04 -49.22 76.92
N ALA A 877 -18.64 -48.88 75.70
CA ALA A 877 -19.17 -49.50 74.48
C ALA A 877 -18.86 -51.00 74.43
N TRP A 878 -17.65 -51.40 74.82
CA TRP A 878 -17.25 -52.81 74.89
C TRP A 878 -18.05 -53.60 75.93
N LYS A 879 -18.21 -53.07 77.15
CA LYS A 879 -19.03 -53.68 78.22
C LYS A 879 -20.48 -53.84 77.80
N ARG A 880 -21.05 -52.85 77.10
CA ARG A 880 -22.42 -52.94 76.58
C ARG A 880 -22.57 -54.11 75.61
N LEU A 881 -21.67 -54.25 74.63
CA LEU A 881 -21.69 -55.38 73.70
C LEU A 881 -21.42 -56.72 74.38
N GLU A 882 -20.56 -56.76 75.40
CA GLU A 882 -20.32 -57.95 76.22
C GLU A 882 -21.59 -58.35 76.97
N THR A 883 -22.33 -57.40 77.54
CA THR A 883 -23.63 -57.66 78.18
C THR A 883 -24.68 -58.12 77.17
N GLU A 884 -24.77 -57.51 75.99
CA GLU A 884 -25.68 -57.92 74.91
C GLU A 884 -25.34 -59.35 74.42
N LYS A 885 -24.05 -59.70 74.32
CA LYS A 885 -23.60 -61.07 74.01
C LYS A 885 -23.92 -62.07 75.13
N LEU A 886 -23.71 -61.69 76.39
CA LEU A 886 -24.06 -62.51 77.56
C LEU A 886 -25.57 -62.71 77.69
N GLU A 887 -26.37 -61.69 77.39
CA GLU A 887 -27.84 -61.77 77.34
C GLU A 887 -28.31 -62.62 76.17
N ALA A 888 -27.72 -62.48 74.98
CA ALA A 888 -27.98 -63.36 73.85
C ALA A 888 -27.56 -64.82 74.12
N PHE A 889 -26.55 -65.04 74.96
CA PHE A 889 -26.12 -66.37 75.42
C PHE A 889 -27.06 -66.93 76.51
N LYS A 890 -27.48 -66.10 77.47
CA LYS A 890 -28.45 -66.45 78.53
C LYS A 890 -29.86 -66.69 77.99
N ALA A 891 -30.30 -65.93 76.97
CA ALA A 891 -31.54 -66.16 76.24
C ALA A 891 -31.52 -67.48 75.44
N ARG A 892 -30.33 -68.07 75.24
CA ARG A 892 -30.10 -69.37 74.60
C ARG A 892 -30.09 -70.54 75.60
N GLU A 893 -30.22 -70.29 76.92
CA GLU A 893 -30.37 -71.32 77.96
C GLU A 893 -31.82 -71.35 78.54
N PRO A 894 -32.52 -72.50 78.54
CA PRO A 894 -33.92 -72.58 79.00
C PRO A 894 -34.07 -72.82 80.52
N SER A 895 -35.05 -72.18 81.17
CA SER A 895 -35.40 -72.34 82.60
C SER A 895 -36.83 -72.88 82.78
N VAL A 896 -37.03 -73.90 83.63
CA VAL A 896 -38.34 -74.46 84.02
C VAL A 896 -38.47 -74.61 85.56
N LYS A 897 -39.67 -74.30 86.08
CA LYS A 897 -40.13 -74.22 87.49
C LYS A 897 -40.66 -75.56 88.07
N PRO A 898 -40.85 -75.68 89.41
CA PRO A 898 -41.03 -76.95 90.17
C PRO A 898 -42.49 -77.27 90.58
N PRO A 899 -42.77 -78.46 91.17
CA PRO A 899 -43.86 -78.56 92.16
C PRO A 899 -43.65 -79.49 93.39
N ARG A 900 -44.20 -78.99 94.52
CA ARG A 900 -44.99 -79.59 95.64
C ARG A 900 -44.52 -80.80 96.50
N ARG A 901 -44.51 -80.51 97.83
CA ARG A 901 -44.26 -81.30 99.06
C ARG A 901 -45.13 -82.58 99.24
N THR A 902 -44.56 -83.62 99.88
CA THR A 902 -44.96 -84.14 101.22
C THR A 902 -43.97 -85.14 101.84
N ARG A 903 -43.61 -84.82 103.09
CA ARG A 903 -43.21 -85.63 104.27
C ARG A 903 -42.87 -87.14 104.17
N THR A 904 -41.65 -87.40 104.66
CA THR A 904 -41.20 -88.40 105.66
C THR A 904 -41.34 -89.89 105.38
N GLY A 905 -40.17 -90.54 105.22
CA GLY A 905 -39.81 -91.72 106.00
C GLY A 905 -39.65 -93.04 105.24
N ASN A 906 -38.39 -93.48 105.14
CA ASN A 906 -37.87 -94.84 104.90
C ASN A 906 -37.90 -95.45 103.48
N ASP A 907 -36.68 -95.47 102.91
CA ASP A 907 -35.92 -96.63 102.41
C ASP A 907 -36.44 -97.60 101.33
N LEU A 908 -35.60 -97.69 100.28
CA LEU A 908 -35.29 -98.79 99.32
C LEU A 908 -35.92 -98.82 97.90
N LEU A 909 -35.02 -98.63 96.92
CA LEU A 909 -34.82 -99.28 95.60
C LEU A 909 -35.73 -98.99 94.37
N ALA A 910 -35.15 -98.20 93.44
CA ALA A 910 -34.88 -98.45 91.99
C ALA A 910 -35.97 -98.59 90.87
N ILE A 911 -35.69 -97.87 89.75
CA ILE A 911 -35.90 -98.12 88.29
C ILE A 911 -37.01 -97.36 87.48
N SER A 912 -36.53 -96.54 86.52
CA SER A 912 -36.86 -96.16 85.11
C SER A 912 -38.23 -95.70 84.52
N ASP A 913 -38.11 -94.60 83.72
CA ASP A 913 -38.52 -94.34 82.31
C ASP A 913 -39.89 -93.79 81.80
N LEU A 914 -39.76 -92.72 80.96
CA LEU A 914 -40.36 -92.37 79.65
C LEU A 914 -41.76 -91.67 79.44
N SER A 915 -41.68 -90.51 78.74
CA SER A 915 -42.48 -89.99 77.58
C SER A 915 -43.86 -89.26 77.68
N ALA A 916 -43.85 -87.92 77.43
CA ALA A 916 -44.56 -87.04 76.45
C ALA A 916 -46.06 -87.27 76.00
N PRO A 917 -46.76 -86.38 75.22
CA PRO A 917 -46.74 -84.90 74.98
C PRO A 917 -48.15 -84.19 74.83
N LEU A 918 -48.17 -82.88 74.45
CA LEU A 918 -49.12 -82.10 73.56
C LEU A 918 -50.07 -80.96 74.09
N ILE A 919 -49.76 -79.71 73.65
CA ILE A 919 -50.53 -78.63 72.93
C ILE A 919 -51.92 -78.10 73.42
N SER A 920 -51.92 -76.81 73.84
CA SER A 920 -52.78 -75.57 73.63
C SER A 920 -54.33 -75.64 73.38
N PRO A 921 -55.12 -74.52 73.22
CA PRO A 921 -54.94 -73.07 73.47
C PRO A 921 -56.15 -72.30 74.10
N ASP A 922 -55.93 -70.99 74.34
CA ASP A 922 -56.77 -69.79 74.08
C ASP A 922 -57.83 -69.16 75.03
N ALA A 923 -57.76 -67.81 74.98
CA ALA A 923 -58.80 -66.77 75.04
C ALA A 923 -59.33 -66.17 76.39
N ALA A 924 -58.98 -64.88 76.55
CA ALA A 924 -59.82 -63.71 76.85
C ALA A 924 -60.76 -63.67 78.10
N ALA A 925 -60.49 -62.74 79.03
CA ALA A 925 -61.39 -61.64 79.43
C ALA A 925 -61.04 -61.00 80.79
N ALA A 926 -61.38 -59.71 80.90
CA ALA A 926 -61.68 -58.91 82.10
C ALA A 926 -60.54 -58.07 82.75
N ALA A 927 -60.84 -56.78 82.87
CA ALA A 927 -60.00 -55.66 83.23
C ALA A 927 -60.48 -54.93 84.50
N ALA A 928 -59.64 -53.97 84.95
CA ALA A 928 -59.91 -52.80 85.81
C ALA A 928 -59.86 -53.06 87.34
N ARG A 929 -59.22 -52.27 88.22
CA ARG A 929 -58.74 -50.87 88.30
C ARG A 929 -57.54 -50.84 89.28
N THR A 930 -56.56 -49.92 89.25
CA THR A 930 -56.61 -48.54 89.80
C THR A 930 -55.42 -47.65 89.36
N PHE A 931 -55.73 -46.35 89.23
CA PHE A 931 -54.95 -45.13 88.86
C PHE A 931 -53.73 -44.83 89.76
N SER A 932 -52.69 -44.06 89.40
CA SER A 932 -52.54 -42.72 88.78
C SER A 932 -51.03 -42.50 88.44
N ARG A 933 -50.52 -41.75 87.44
CA ARG A 933 -50.74 -40.35 87.02
C ARG A 933 -50.21 -40.12 85.58
N VAL A 934 -51.01 -39.38 84.79
CA VAL A 934 -50.69 -38.30 83.81
C VAL A 934 -49.71 -38.64 82.67
N ALA A 935 -50.10 -38.97 81.43
CA ALA A 935 -50.95 -38.29 80.41
C ALA A 935 -50.31 -36.99 79.84
N GLY A 936 -50.23 -36.73 78.53
CA GLY A 936 -50.79 -37.39 77.34
C GLY A 936 -49.99 -36.99 76.10
N ALA A 937 -49.98 -37.82 75.05
CA ALA A 937 -50.89 -37.75 73.89
C ALA A 937 -50.28 -36.86 72.78
N ALA A 938 -50.28 -37.21 71.49
CA ALA A 938 -51.22 -38.03 70.72
C ALA A 938 -50.49 -38.62 69.48
N ALA A 939 -50.74 -39.88 69.10
CA ALA A 939 -51.72 -40.35 68.11
C ALA A 939 -51.07 -40.61 66.73
N ASN A 940 -50.91 -41.88 66.31
CA ASN A 940 -51.93 -42.78 65.70
C ASN A 940 -52.22 -42.39 64.24
N PHE A 941 -52.22 -43.28 63.23
CA PHE A 941 -52.67 -44.68 63.21
C PHE A 941 -52.20 -45.37 61.89
N PRO A 942 -52.50 -46.65 61.64
CA PRO A 942 -51.48 -47.61 61.24
C PRO A 942 -51.77 -48.33 59.90
N PHE A 943 -50.85 -49.22 59.57
CA PHE A 943 -50.86 -50.21 58.51
C PHE A 943 -52.16 -51.01 58.36
N SER A 944 -52.45 -51.37 57.11
CA SER A 944 -52.85 -52.75 56.80
C SER A 944 -52.06 -53.25 55.59
N VAL A 945 -51.58 -54.49 55.72
CA VAL A 945 -50.85 -55.26 54.71
C VAL A 945 -51.76 -56.38 54.23
N ARG A 946 -51.51 -56.78 52.96
CA ARG A 946 -51.67 -58.11 52.33
C ARG A 946 -52.76 -58.12 51.24
N GLY A 947 -52.50 -58.51 50.00
CA GLY A 947 -51.30 -58.98 49.30
C GLY A 947 -51.67 -59.52 47.90
N ARG A 948 -50.64 -60.02 47.19
CA ARG A 948 -50.62 -60.91 45.99
C ARG A 948 -50.84 -60.34 44.58
N LEU A 949 -49.88 -60.75 43.71
CA LEU A 949 -49.90 -60.93 42.22
C LEU A 949 -50.03 -59.62 41.41
N GLY A 950 -49.33 -59.36 40.31
CA GLY A 950 -48.74 -60.22 39.27
C GLY A 950 -49.36 -59.85 37.90
N TYR A 951 -48.54 -59.81 36.84
CA TYR A 951 -48.83 -59.53 35.40
C TYR A 951 -48.92 -58.04 34.98
N GLY A 952 -48.29 -57.59 33.88
CA GLY A 952 -47.42 -58.25 32.92
C GLY A 952 -47.30 -57.45 31.62
N GLY A 953 -46.26 -57.80 30.85
CA GLY A 953 -46.04 -57.57 29.42
C GLY A 953 -45.71 -56.13 29.00
N SER A 954 -44.88 -55.78 28.01
CA SER A 954 -44.11 -56.45 26.93
C SER A 954 -44.16 -55.48 25.74
N GLY A 955 -43.08 -55.33 24.98
CA GLY A 955 -43.06 -54.64 23.67
C GLY A 955 -41.90 -53.62 23.59
N ASP A 956 -40.77 -53.91 22.96
CA ASP A 956 -40.49 -54.00 21.51
C ASP A 956 -40.20 -52.63 20.86
N ARG A 957 -39.02 -52.56 20.24
CA ARG A 957 -38.62 -51.83 19.02
C ARG A 957 -38.49 -50.30 18.92
N ASP A 958 -37.29 -49.97 18.40
CA ASP A 958 -36.97 -49.17 17.20
C ASP A 958 -37.08 -47.64 17.19
N ASN A 959 -36.04 -47.09 16.54
CA ASN A 959 -35.98 -45.87 15.73
C ASN A 959 -36.22 -44.54 16.45
N GLU A 960 -35.73 -43.40 16.01
CA GLU A 960 -34.80 -42.88 15.00
C GLU A 960 -34.64 -41.42 15.47
N SER A 961 -33.43 -40.87 15.50
CA SER A 961 -32.90 -39.89 14.55
C SER A 961 -33.65 -38.53 14.47
N VAL A 962 -32.95 -37.55 13.88
CA VAL A 962 -33.35 -36.14 13.61
C VAL A 962 -33.03 -35.18 14.77
N VAL A 963 -31.84 -34.55 14.81
CA VAL A 963 -31.26 -33.51 13.93
C VAL A 963 -31.84 -32.10 14.16
N SER A 964 -30.89 -31.19 14.37
CA SER A 964 -30.91 -29.74 14.13
C SER A 964 -31.63 -28.83 15.12
N GLY A 965 -30.87 -27.80 15.51
CA GLY A 965 -31.41 -26.60 16.17
C GLY A 965 -30.31 -25.70 16.69
N MET A 966 -29.46 -25.21 15.80
CA MET A 966 -28.44 -24.20 16.11
C MET A 966 -29.11 -22.85 16.42
N SER A 967 -28.41 -22.06 17.24
CA SER A 967 -28.29 -20.59 17.16
C SER A 967 -29.01 -19.68 18.20
N ILE A 968 -28.14 -18.85 18.81
CA ILE A 968 -28.26 -17.40 19.05
C ILE A 968 -28.76 -16.87 20.43
N ARG A 969 -27.79 -16.25 21.12
CA ARG A 969 -27.77 -14.96 21.84
C ARG A 969 -28.98 -14.60 22.74
N SER A 970 -28.69 -14.26 23.99
CA SER A 970 -28.38 -12.89 24.44
C SER A 970 -28.77 -12.64 25.91
N ARG A 971 -27.89 -11.90 26.59
CA ARG A 971 -28.11 -10.87 27.62
C ARG A 971 -29.01 -11.18 28.84
N SER A 972 -28.34 -11.19 30.00
CA SER A 972 -28.61 -10.41 31.24
C SER A 972 -30.06 -10.05 31.61
N PRO A 973 -30.38 -10.08 32.91
CA PRO A 973 -30.41 -8.78 33.60
C PRO A 973 -29.91 -8.79 35.05
N GLU A 974 -29.47 -7.61 35.46
CA GLU A 974 -29.23 -7.17 36.83
C GLU A 974 -30.55 -6.87 37.59
N SER A 975 -30.50 -7.11 38.90
CA SER A 975 -31.02 -6.31 40.01
C SER A 975 -32.51 -5.93 40.10
N THR A 976 -33.14 -6.25 41.23
CA THR A 976 -33.78 -5.32 42.20
C THR A 976 -34.45 -6.18 43.29
N VAL A 977 -33.91 -6.24 44.52
CA VAL A 977 -34.14 -5.34 45.67
C VAL A 977 -35.61 -5.30 46.15
N SER A 978 -35.89 -5.98 47.26
CA SER A 978 -36.47 -5.41 48.49
C SER A 978 -37.05 -6.55 49.36
N THR A 979 -36.31 -7.02 50.35
CA THR A 979 -36.38 -6.56 51.76
C THR A 979 -37.78 -6.62 52.38
N SER A 980 -38.02 -7.69 53.13
CA SER A 980 -38.51 -7.54 54.50
C SER A 980 -37.77 -8.50 55.41
N ALA A 981 -36.71 -7.95 55.99
CA ALA A 981 -36.09 -8.44 57.19
C ALA A 981 -37.04 -8.20 58.38
N ARG A 982 -37.07 -9.15 59.31
CA ARG A 982 -36.64 -8.93 60.70
C ARG A 982 -36.51 -10.30 61.35
N HIS A 983 -35.27 -10.73 61.63
CA HIS A 983 -34.49 -10.34 62.80
C HIS A 983 -35.27 -10.61 64.11
N ALA A 984 -34.73 -11.28 65.11
CA ALA A 984 -33.32 -11.30 65.44
C ALA A 984 -33.06 -12.27 66.60
N LEU A 985 -31.80 -12.71 66.64
CA LEU A 985 -30.95 -12.82 67.84
C LEU A 985 -31.28 -14.01 68.77
N SER A 986 -30.30 -14.81 69.21
CA SER A 986 -28.87 -14.55 69.29
C SER A 986 -28.07 -15.80 69.70
N ARG A 987 -26.84 -15.85 69.15
CA ARG A 987 -25.57 -16.36 69.73
C ARG A 987 -25.39 -17.88 69.81
N GLY A 988 -24.28 -18.46 69.39
CA GLY A 988 -23.05 -17.90 68.80
C GLY A 988 -21.82 -18.80 69.04
N VAL A 989 -20.89 -18.73 68.06
CA VAL A 989 -19.41 -18.79 68.19
C VAL A 989 -18.69 -20.15 68.29
N GLY A 990 -17.68 -20.27 67.41
CA GLY A 990 -16.53 -21.20 67.42
C GLY A 990 -16.68 -22.25 66.31
N TRP A 991 -15.81 -22.40 65.31
CA TRP A 991 -14.35 -22.41 65.39
C TRP A 991 -13.71 -22.01 64.05
N LEU A 992 -12.78 -21.05 64.08
CA LEU A 992 -11.64 -20.99 63.17
C LEU A 992 -10.49 -20.27 63.90
N ILE A 993 -9.36 -20.95 63.92
CA ILE A 993 -7.97 -20.49 64.01
C ILE A 993 -7.30 -20.42 65.38
N GLY A 994 -6.28 -21.27 65.49
CA GLY A 994 -4.87 -20.86 65.68
C GLY A 994 -4.20 -21.55 66.86
N ALA A 995 -2.92 -21.92 66.84
CA ALA A 995 -1.86 -22.01 65.83
C ALA A 995 -0.67 -22.64 66.59
N GLU A 996 0.07 -23.55 65.96
CA GLU A 996 1.54 -23.60 65.89
C GLU A 996 1.96 -24.57 64.78
#